data_AF-A0A1Y3NJA1-F1
#
_entry.id   AF-A0A1Y3NJA1-F1
#
_cell.length_a   1.000
_cell.length_b   1.000
_cell.length_c   1.000
_cell.angle_alpha   90.00
_cell.angle_beta   90.00
_cell.angle_gamma   90.00
#
_symmetry.space_group_name_H-M   'P 1'
#
loop_
_entity.id
_entity.type
_entity.pdbx_description
1 polymer ?
#
loop_
_entity_poly.entity_id
_entity_poly.type
_entity_poly.pdbx_seq_one_letter_code
_entity_poly.pdbx_strand_id
1 'polypeptide(L)'
;MVNLIFNPYNSFRDISTSEYFVDKTELILEINKVINSLNNANFICMSLPENFNKSIITNMLIAYYEYSEKESIIFNGTKLSKIKTQSHDNDVNNKTEEWKKYLNKFNVIKLNMKKYFLNSSIKKGLKRILKNIIKEVKNSNKNFEFQDENELTYILEDIYTISNRKIVLIINEWDSVIQDKKDNIFFQEYHNFLESLINNNECLALTFMTGILPINYYYENSNLSYVFEDFSMISPKWMAKYVGYTDKEVKELCEKYLNNKVENNSSKIPIKRRKLNEEDKKSSLHEINNDKINTEELIYKKEAKHFYNGYQLFDTNSNKKYEIYSPNSINEALKKNNIKNDQMKNNIDFKYFKNTIQNNYIFIKDVIPLLKNMEKVSIDSLNYQNDMNSFNKRKKILFKLVLLGYLGYDTENIFIPNKEIQEIFEAFLTPELINKLNESKLLTLFNPGEREFKKFAKTPYFVDKTELILELNNIMDDKTILNNVCITRPRRFGKTVVVEMITAYYSYSESKITVFDKKAITKNKNWDKYLGKFNVIQLNMFNYFSNDKTLNEGINEIKKDIIECVKKTIPDFQCNYEKNINKIINEIYENTGRKIVLIIDEWDYILRKHEDDMETHISYMDFLALFIKDKERIALTYMTEILPIKEYKRNSSIKGIFWEFTMTSPSNIAKYVGFTDEEVKMLCDKYKHLSDSNKEKINNYKNKLRKRKKENDELIKHIENYWNNTETFRLLSDYINMDFFELKEDILYLMDDKNNELKINIENYQNNTMEINSKDDVLTHLVHLGYLAYNSKNGTVYIPNKEVHKQFESYLLNATLNRNENKVAEILEKIHNQYSNKDYNNETTLSATIRYAYIYANVYYTILNEVDSGCGYADVFLIPYNSNNYPAYVIELKYNKTAETGINQIKKKKISRLFIEICKNFVFNFNQLR
;
A
#
# COMPACT_ATOMS: atom_id res chain seq x y z
N MET A 1 8.45 42.60 51.85
CA MET A 1 8.31 41.90 50.55
C MET A 1 7.01 41.13 50.56
N VAL A 2 6.21 41.21 49.50
CA VAL A 2 4.98 40.43 49.37
C VAL A 2 5.35 38.98 49.03
N ASN A 3 4.78 38.01 49.74
CA ASN A 3 4.89 36.59 49.38
C ASN A 3 3.84 36.27 48.32
N LEU A 4 4.26 36.32 47.06
CA LEU A 4 3.47 35.84 45.94
C LEU A 4 3.70 34.33 45.81
N ILE A 5 2.69 33.53 46.16
CA ILE A 5 2.72 32.08 46.01
C ILE A 5 1.92 31.75 44.76
N PHE A 6 2.60 31.29 43.72
CA PHE A 6 1.98 30.89 42.47
C PHE A 6 1.93 29.37 42.42
N ASN A 7 0.75 28.79 42.64
CA ASN A 7 0.49 27.35 42.81
C ASN A 7 1.12 26.70 44.06
N PRO A 8 0.34 26.38 45.11
CA PRO A 8 0.90 25.87 46.35
C PRO A 8 1.63 24.52 46.21
N TYR A 9 2.80 24.45 46.86
CA TYR A 9 3.48 23.23 47.31
C TYR A 9 2.50 22.16 47.78
N ASN A 10 2.35 21.07 47.03
CA ASN A 10 1.85 19.79 47.53
C ASN A 10 2.22 18.61 46.62
N SER A 11 2.43 18.82 45.31
CA SER A 11 2.59 17.68 44.39
C SER A 11 3.91 16.90 44.50
N PHE A 12 5.07 17.54 44.68
CA PHE A 12 6.36 16.81 44.67
C PHE A 12 6.62 16.05 45.96
N ARG A 13 6.18 16.58 47.12
CA ARG A 13 6.35 15.90 48.41
C ARG A 13 5.66 14.54 48.39
N ASP A 14 4.40 14.50 47.94
CA ASP A 14 3.62 13.27 47.81
C ASP A 14 4.27 12.28 46.82
N ILE A 15 4.78 12.80 45.69
CA ILE A 15 5.50 11.99 44.70
C ILE A 15 6.80 11.41 45.29
N SER A 16 7.58 12.21 46.01
CA SER A 16 8.88 11.81 46.59
C SER A 16 8.73 10.73 47.67
N THR A 17 7.57 10.67 48.32
CA THR A 17 7.22 9.63 49.31
C THR A 17 6.61 8.37 48.70
N SER A 18 6.38 8.35 47.38
CA SER A 18 5.85 7.17 46.70
C SER A 18 6.88 6.03 46.68
N GLU A 19 6.42 4.80 46.90
CA GLU A 19 7.25 3.59 46.79
C GLU A 19 7.81 3.37 45.37
N TYR A 20 7.20 3.99 44.36
CA TYR A 20 7.62 3.92 42.95
C TYR A 20 8.50 5.09 42.51
N PHE A 21 8.96 5.93 43.44
CA PHE A 21 9.80 7.10 43.14
C PHE A 21 11.26 6.71 42.90
N VAL A 22 11.81 7.17 41.77
CA VAL A 22 13.23 7.08 41.46
C VAL A 22 13.85 8.47 41.60
N ASP A 23 14.85 8.56 42.48
CA ASP A 23 15.52 9.82 42.76
C ASP A 23 16.45 10.23 41.60
N LYS A 24 16.05 11.30 40.90
CA LYS A 24 16.81 11.97 39.84
C LYS A 24 17.11 13.44 40.15
N THR A 25 17.16 13.79 41.44
CA THR A 25 17.34 15.18 41.91
C THR A 25 18.65 15.82 41.47
N GLU A 26 19.68 15.04 41.12
CA GLU A 26 20.94 15.55 40.56
C GLU A 26 20.74 16.37 39.26
N LEU A 27 19.63 16.16 38.53
CA LEU A 27 19.25 16.96 37.37
C LEU A 27 19.23 18.47 37.67
N ILE A 28 18.87 18.85 38.90
CA ILE A 28 18.82 20.25 39.34
C ILE A 28 20.21 20.91 39.19
N LEU A 29 21.29 20.20 39.44
CA LEU A 29 22.64 20.75 39.31
C LEU A 29 22.97 21.11 37.87
N GLU A 30 22.61 20.25 36.91
CA GLU A 30 22.84 20.52 35.49
C GLU A 30 22.00 21.72 35.02
N ILE A 31 20.74 21.83 35.46
CA ILE A 31 19.88 22.98 35.14
C ILE A 31 20.42 24.27 35.79
N ASN A 32 20.92 24.19 37.02
CA ASN A 32 21.54 25.33 37.72
C ASN A 32 22.78 25.87 37.00
N LYS A 33 23.55 25.01 36.32
CA LYS A 33 24.70 25.46 35.49
C LYS A 33 24.23 26.35 34.34
N VAL A 34 23.06 26.07 33.77
CA VAL A 34 22.50 26.89 32.69
C VAL A 34 22.19 28.29 33.23
N ILE A 35 21.55 28.39 34.41
CA ILE A 35 21.27 29.66 35.12
C ILE A 35 22.54 30.48 35.42
N ASN A 36 23.70 29.82 35.59
CA ASN A 36 24.99 30.46 35.89
C ASN A 36 25.69 31.10 34.67
N SER A 37 25.23 30.85 33.44
CA SER A 37 25.88 31.43 32.26
C SER A 37 25.63 32.94 32.19
N LEU A 38 26.71 33.72 32.08
CA LEU A 38 26.71 35.19 32.12
C LEU A 38 25.95 35.76 30.90
N ASN A 39 24.64 35.94 31.03
CA ASN A 39 23.75 36.96 30.40
C ASN A 39 22.37 36.38 30.06
N ASN A 40 21.32 36.99 30.63
CA ASN A 40 19.90 36.83 30.25
C ASN A 40 19.28 35.43 30.42
N ALA A 41 17.95 35.38 30.40
CA ALA A 41 17.15 34.19 30.74
C ALA A 41 17.59 32.94 29.98
N ASN A 42 17.64 31.80 30.69
CA ASN A 42 18.05 30.53 30.10
C ASN A 42 16.84 29.70 29.70
N PHE A 43 16.82 29.18 28.48
CA PHE A 43 15.66 28.53 27.88
C PHE A 43 15.96 27.06 27.60
N ILE A 44 15.25 26.15 28.26
CA ILE A 44 15.38 24.70 28.11
C ILE A 44 14.07 24.12 27.61
N CYS A 45 14.12 23.31 26.56
CA CYS A 45 12.97 22.54 26.08
C CYS A 45 13.27 21.05 26.21
N MET A 46 12.34 20.30 26.81
CA MET A 46 12.45 18.86 26.99
C MET A 46 11.29 18.16 26.30
N SER A 47 11.59 17.51 25.18
CA SER A 47 10.62 16.85 24.31
C SER A 47 10.72 15.33 24.43
N LEU A 48 9.87 14.79 25.30
CA LEU A 48 9.84 13.35 25.62
C LEU A 48 8.45 12.77 25.30
N PRO A 49 8.38 11.45 25.00
CA PRO A 49 7.11 10.78 24.81
C PRO A 49 6.18 10.97 26.02
N GLU A 50 4.89 10.74 25.83
CA GLU A 50 4.00 10.55 26.97
C GLU A 50 4.57 9.43 27.87
N ASN A 51 4.30 9.49 29.18
CA ASN A 51 4.72 8.47 30.15
C ASN A 51 6.21 8.44 30.56
N PHE A 52 7.07 9.34 30.05
CA PHE A 52 8.48 9.48 30.46
C PHE A 52 8.72 10.48 31.60
N ASN A 53 7.79 10.55 32.58
CA ASN A 53 7.95 11.32 33.82
C ASN A 53 8.18 12.84 33.69
N LYS A 54 7.80 13.47 32.57
CA LYS A 54 7.87 14.95 32.39
C LYS A 54 7.28 15.72 33.58
N SER A 55 6.10 15.29 34.06
CA SER A 55 5.42 15.90 35.20
C SER A 55 6.22 15.84 36.51
N ILE A 56 6.93 14.74 36.77
CA ILE A 56 7.76 14.59 37.97
C ILE A 56 8.90 15.61 37.94
N ILE A 57 9.57 15.76 36.81
CA ILE A 57 10.64 16.75 36.61
C ILE A 57 10.10 18.16 36.84
N THR A 58 8.97 18.52 36.20
CA THR A 58 8.40 19.87 36.40
C THR A 58 8.04 20.14 37.86
N ASN A 59 7.42 19.18 38.55
CA ASN A 59 7.06 19.34 39.97
C ASN A 59 8.30 19.42 40.88
N MET A 60 9.36 18.68 40.56
CA MET A 60 10.64 18.74 41.25
C MET A 60 11.28 20.13 41.13
N LEU A 61 11.29 20.71 39.93
CA LEU A 61 11.84 22.05 39.70
C LEU A 61 11.03 23.13 40.41
N ILE A 62 9.70 23.01 40.41
CA ILE A 62 8.82 23.92 41.19
C ILE A 62 9.21 23.86 42.68
N ALA A 63 9.25 22.65 43.24
CA ALA A 63 9.58 22.46 44.66
C ALA A 63 11.02 22.86 45.03
N TYR A 64 11.93 23.00 44.06
CA TYR A 64 13.28 23.46 44.32
C TYR A 64 13.40 25.00 44.23
N TYR A 65 12.85 25.61 43.18
CA TYR A 65 13.04 27.04 42.93
C TYR A 65 12.04 27.95 43.66
N GLU A 66 10.83 27.45 43.93
CA GLU A 66 9.72 28.25 44.47
C GLU A 66 10.08 28.84 45.84
N TYR A 67 9.93 30.16 45.94
CA TYR A 67 10.28 30.92 47.13
C TYR A 67 9.57 30.42 48.39
N SER A 68 10.33 30.37 49.48
CA SER A 68 9.86 30.07 50.82
C SER A 68 10.74 30.81 51.83
N GLU A 69 10.14 31.33 52.90
CA GLU A 69 10.87 31.97 54.00
C GLU A 69 11.73 30.99 54.80
N LYS A 70 11.31 29.72 54.82
CA LYS A 70 12.07 28.62 55.43
C LYS A 70 12.69 27.76 54.35
N GLU A 71 13.93 27.35 54.57
CA GLU A 71 14.63 26.43 53.68
C GLU A 71 13.89 25.09 53.60
N SER A 72 13.60 24.65 52.38
CA SER A 72 12.90 23.38 52.13
C SER A 72 13.75 22.19 52.53
N ILE A 73 13.20 21.34 53.40
CA ILE A 73 13.84 20.09 53.82
C ILE A 73 13.53 18.90 52.90
N ILE A 74 12.73 19.11 51.84
CA ILE A 74 12.23 18.02 50.96
C ILE A 74 13.39 17.32 50.22
N PHE A 75 14.48 18.03 49.97
CA PHE A 75 15.66 17.48 49.28
C PHE A 75 16.68 16.84 50.23
N ASN A 76 16.48 16.90 51.55
CA ASN A 76 17.39 16.27 52.50
C ASN A 76 17.36 14.75 52.35
N GLY A 77 18.52 14.12 52.20
CA GLY A 77 18.64 12.67 52.01
C GLY A 77 18.49 12.19 50.57
N THR A 78 18.13 13.09 49.63
CA THR A 78 18.13 12.81 48.19
C THR A 78 19.56 12.74 47.63
N LYS A 79 19.72 12.19 46.43
CA LYS A 79 21.00 12.15 45.70
C LYS A 79 21.63 13.54 45.57
N LEU A 80 20.82 14.57 45.32
CA LEU A 80 21.27 15.97 45.29
C LEU A 80 22.01 16.38 46.56
N SER A 81 21.43 16.12 47.73
CA SER A 81 22.05 16.48 49.03
C SER A 81 23.30 15.66 49.38
N LYS A 82 23.53 14.53 48.70
CA LYS A 82 24.66 13.62 48.95
C LYS A 82 25.89 13.96 48.11
N ILE A 83 25.77 14.83 47.11
CA ILE A 83 26.88 15.28 46.27
C ILE A 83 27.73 16.26 47.08
N LYS A 84 28.92 15.84 47.51
CA LYS A 84 29.92 16.71 48.15
C LYS A 84 30.73 17.40 47.05
N THR A 85 30.84 18.73 47.11
CA THR A 85 31.71 19.50 46.23
C THR A 85 33.19 19.24 46.54
N GLN A 86 33.99 18.99 45.51
CA GLN A 86 35.45 19.06 45.57
C GLN A 86 35.84 20.52 45.35
N SER A 87 36.15 21.25 46.43
CA SER A 87 36.90 22.50 46.33
C SER A 87 38.39 22.18 46.50
N HIS A 88 39.18 22.39 45.44
CA HIS A 88 40.61 22.62 45.59
C HIS A 88 40.77 24.01 46.22
N ASP A 89 40.75 24.09 47.55
CA ASP A 89 41.45 25.11 48.33
C ASP A 89 41.30 24.82 49.83
N ASN A 90 42.42 24.92 50.55
CA ASN A 90 42.59 24.60 51.95
C ASN A 90 41.96 25.65 52.87
N ASP A 91 40.62 25.74 52.91
CA ASP A 91 39.93 26.50 53.94
C ASP A 91 38.79 25.69 54.58
N VAL A 92 39.02 25.25 55.82
CA VAL A 92 38.24 24.22 56.51
C VAL A 92 36.88 24.71 57.04
N ASN A 93 36.54 26.00 56.89
CA ASN A 93 35.36 26.58 57.53
C ASN A 93 34.27 27.15 56.61
N ASN A 94 34.29 26.90 55.30
CA ASN A 94 33.17 27.26 54.41
C ASN A 94 32.90 26.19 53.34
N LYS A 95 32.33 25.05 53.73
CA LYS A 95 31.66 24.14 52.78
C LYS A 95 30.24 24.64 52.54
N THR A 96 30.07 25.63 51.68
CA THR A 96 28.74 25.95 51.15
C THR A 96 28.30 24.85 50.19
N GLU A 97 27.19 24.19 50.51
CA GLU A 97 26.56 23.21 49.64
C GLU A 97 26.07 23.92 48.36
N GLU A 98 26.78 23.76 47.24
CA GLU A 98 26.51 24.45 45.97
C GLU A 98 25.06 24.26 45.47
N TRP A 99 24.45 23.10 45.79
CA TRP A 99 23.05 22.82 45.47
C TRP A 99 22.04 23.70 46.22
N LYS A 100 22.42 24.40 47.28
CA LYS A 100 21.53 25.33 48.01
C LYS A 100 21.45 26.73 47.41
N LYS A 101 22.33 27.06 46.45
CA LYS A 101 22.46 28.41 45.87
C LYS A 101 21.12 29.01 45.40
N TYR A 102 20.28 28.20 44.77
CA TYR A 102 19.00 28.63 44.17
C TYR A 102 17.76 28.07 44.87
N LEU A 103 17.96 27.30 45.94
CA LEU A 103 16.88 26.69 46.71
C LEU A 103 15.98 27.78 47.30
N ASN A 104 14.70 27.75 46.94
CA ASN A 104 13.68 28.67 47.41
C ASN A 104 13.95 30.16 47.14
N LYS A 105 14.55 30.51 45.98
CA LYS A 105 14.94 31.89 45.65
C LYS A 105 14.08 32.61 44.61
N PHE A 106 13.22 31.92 43.86
CA PHE A 106 12.53 32.49 42.71
C PHE A 106 11.00 32.48 42.84
N ASN A 107 10.34 33.37 42.11
CA ASN A 107 8.92 33.19 41.82
C ASN A 107 8.78 32.09 40.76
N VAL A 108 7.89 31.13 40.93
CA VAL A 108 7.70 30.05 39.95
C VAL A 108 6.31 30.14 39.35
N ILE A 109 6.21 30.24 38.02
CA ILE A 109 4.91 30.23 37.32
C ILE A 109 4.79 28.94 36.51
N LYS A 110 3.76 28.13 36.81
CA LYS A 110 3.48 26.89 36.09
C LYS A 110 2.31 27.06 35.13
N LEU A 111 2.53 26.84 33.84
CA LEU A 111 1.51 26.84 32.81
C LEU A 111 1.32 25.43 32.25
N ASN A 112 0.19 24.78 32.52
CA ASN A 112 -0.17 23.52 31.85
C ASN A 112 -1.06 23.83 30.64
N MET A 113 -0.47 23.82 29.44
CA MET A 113 -1.17 24.26 28.22
C MET A 113 -2.35 23.34 27.89
N LYS A 114 -2.20 22.02 28.00
CA LYS A 114 -3.28 21.06 27.80
C LYS A 114 -4.53 21.42 28.62
N LYS A 115 -4.37 21.81 29.89
CA LYS A 115 -5.48 22.25 30.77
C LYS A 115 -6.17 23.54 30.31
N TYR A 116 -5.42 24.53 29.84
CA TYR A 116 -5.99 25.81 29.41
C TYR A 116 -6.73 25.72 28.06
N PHE A 117 -6.21 24.87 27.16
CA PHE A 117 -6.69 24.74 25.79
C PHE A 117 -7.66 23.58 25.57
N LEU A 118 -7.88 22.72 26.55
CA LEU A 118 -8.89 21.65 26.48
C LEU A 118 -10.27 22.23 26.21
N ASN A 119 -10.90 21.81 25.10
CA ASN A 119 -12.23 22.25 24.67
C ASN A 119 -12.44 23.78 24.60
N SER A 120 -11.37 24.56 24.37
CA SER A 120 -11.43 26.03 24.28
C SER A 120 -10.77 26.54 23.00
N SER A 121 -11.16 27.72 22.49
CA SER A 121 -10.42 28.36 21.40
C SER A 121 -9.07 28.89 21.88
N ILE A 122 -8.11 29.08 20.97
CA ILE A 122 -6.77 29.60 21.31
C ILE A 122 -6.91 30.92 22.09
N LYS A 123 -7.66 31.88 21.56
CA LYS A 123 -7.93 33.17 22.21
C LYS A 123 -8.53 33.05 23.62
N LYS A 124 -9.46 32.11 23.85
CA LYS A 124 -10.04 31.87 25.18
C LYS A 124 -9.03 31.23 26.15
N GLY A 125 -8.21 30.31 25.65
CA GLY A 125 -7.14 29.68 26.43
C GLY A 125 -6.11 30.70 26.92
N LEU A 126 -5.62 31.56 26.02
CA LEU A 126 -4.68 32.63 26.34
C LEU A 126 -5.24 33.59 27.39
N LYS A 127 -6.49 34.06 27.23
CA LYS A 127 -7.14 34.91 28.25
C LYS A 127 -7.28 34.24 29.62
N ARG A 128 -7.49 32.91 29.66
CA ARG A 128 -7.56 32.16 30.93
C ARG A 128 -6.21 32.10 31.62
N ILE A 129 -5.11 32.00 30.86
CA ILE A 129 -3.75 32.02 31.41
C ILE A 129 -3.51 33.34 32.13
N LEU A 130 -3.69 34.46 31.43
CA LEU A 130 -3.49 35.81 31.99
C LEU A 130 -4.34 36.04 33.24
N LYS A 131 -5.65 35.74 33.15
CA LYS A 131 -6.59 35.91 34.26
C LYS A 131 -6.21 35.09 35.49
N ASN A 132 -5.68 33.87 35.30
CA ASN A 132 -5.26 33.04 36.43
C ASN A 132 -4.01 33.60 37.12
N ILE A 133 -3.01 34.05 36.36
CA ILE A 133 -1.79 34.68 36.91
C ILE A 133 -2.18 35.94 37.71
N ILE A 134 -2.97 36.83 37.11
CA ILE A 134 -3.45 38.06 37.75
C ILE A 134 -4.22 37.75 39.04
N LYS A 135 -5.11 36.75 39.00
CA LYS A 135 -5.90 36.34 40.16
C LYS A 135 -5.00 35.83 41.30
N GLU A 136 -3.94 35.08 41.00
CA GLU A 136 -3.00 34.60 42.03
C GLU A 136 -2.25 35.76 42.68
N VAL A 137 -1.77 36.75 41.90
CA VAL A 137 -1.14 37.96 42.45
C VAL A 137 -2.11 38.75 43.33
N LYS A 138 -3.32 39.02 42.84
CA LYS A 138 -4.34 39.78 43.59
C LYS A 138 -4.83 39.05 44.84
N ASN A 139 -4.77 37.73 44.88
CA ASN A 139 -5.06 36.98 46.10
C ASN A 139 -4.00 37.21 47.19
N SER A 140 -2.73 37.29 46.81
CA SER A 140 -1.61 37.58 47.72
C SER A 140 -1.48 39.06 48.08
N ASN A 141 -1.86 39.96 47.16
CA ASN A 141 -1.86 41.41 47.37
C ASN A 141 -3.11 42.06 46.74
N LYS A 142 -4.17 42.21 47.54
CA LYS A 142 -5.49 42.65 47.08
C LYS A 142 -5.53 44.06 46.47
N ASN A 143 -4.59 44.93 46.84
CA ASN A 143 -4.55 46.32 46.40
C ASN A 143 -3.55 46.56 45.26
N PHE A 144 -3.01 45.50 44.66
CA PHE A 144 -2.07 45.64 43.55
C PHE A 144 -2.80 45.91 42.23
N GLU A 145 -2.38 46.98 41.54
CA GLU A 145 -2.85 47.33 40.20
C GLU A 145 -1.75 47.01 39.17
N PHE A 146 -2.11 46.27 38.13
CA PHE A 146 -1.21 45.94 37.02
C PHE A 146 -1.17 47.08 36.01
N GLN A 147 -0.01 47.27 35.37
CA GLN A 147 0.15 48.26 34.29
C GLN A 147 -0.69 47.90 33.06
N ASP A 148 -0.66 46.63 32.66
CA ASP A 148 -1.53 46.07 31.63
C ASP A 148 -1.91 44.62 31.97
N GLU A 149 -3.21 44.35 32.07
CA GLU A 149 -3.75 43.01 32.34
C GLU A 149 -3.90 42.13 31.10
N ASN A 150 -3.66 42.67 29.89
CA ASN A 150 -3.83 41.97 28.62
C ASN A 150 -2.52 41.44 28.05
N GLU A 151 -1.38 41.98 28.46
CA GLU A 151 -0.06 41.60 27.97
C GLU A 151 0.77 40.91 29.04
N LEU A 152 1.22 39.68 28.74
CA LEU A 152 1.97 38.87 29.70
C LEU A 152 3.31 39.50 30.09
N THR A 153 3.92 40.27 29.18
CA THR A 153 5.20 40.93 29.39
C THR A 153 5.14 41.87 30.59
N TYR A 154 4.19 42.81 30.60
CA TYR A 154 3.97 43.74 31.71
C TYR A 154 3.57 43.01 33.01
N ILE A 155 2.73 41.97 32.90
CA ILE A 155 2.36 41.17 34.07
C ILE A 155 3.60 40.55 34.75
N LEU A 156 4.55 40.02 33.98
CA LEU A 156 5.78 39.43 34.52
C LEU A 156 6.72 40.50 35.13
N GLU A 157 6.83 41.67 34.49
CA GLU A 157 7.61 42.81 35.00
C GLU A 157 7.05 43.35 36.32
N ASP A 158 5.72 43.47 36.41
CA ASP A 158 5.03 43.87 37.64
C ASP A 158 5.31 42.85 38.76
N ILE A 159 5.21 41.55 38.48
CA ILE A 159 5.52 40.49 39.46
C ILE A 159 6.97 40.60 39.94
N TYR A 160 7.93 40.82 39.02
CA TYR A 160 9.33 41.01 39.36
C TYR A 160 9.52 42.24 40.26
N THR A 161 8.91 43.37 39.91
CA THR A 161 9.03 44.65 40.62
C THR A 161 8.48 44.58 42.05
N ILE A 162 7.32 43.94 42.25
CA ILE A 162 6.69 43.82 43.59
C ILE A 162 7.49 42.89 44.51
N SER A 163 8.01 41.80 43.94
CA SER A 163 8.66 40.73 44.72
C SER A 163 10.16 40.95 44.89
N ASN A 164 10.77 41.72 43.98
CA ASN A 164 12.22 41.84 43.76
C ASN A 164 12.91 40.47 43.59
N ARG A 165 12.24 39.53 42.91
CA ARG A 165 12.74 38.17 42.66
C ARG A 165 12.50 37.79 41.20
N LYS A 166 13.53 37.24 40.54
CA LYS A 166 13.39 36.70 39.18
C LYS A 166 12.38 35.55 39.13
N ILE A 167 11.86 35.30 37.94
CA ILE A 167 10.80 34.33 37.66
C ILE A 167 11.38 33.09 36.98
N VAL A 168 11.02 31.91 37.48
CA VAL A 168 11.21 30.62 36.80
C VAL A 168 9.87 30.23 36.16
N LEU A 169 9.83 30.21 34.83
CA LEU A 169 8.63 29.89 34.07
C LEU A 169 8.66 28.43 33.61
N ILE A 170 7.66 27.65 34.01
CA ILE A 170 7.54 26.22 33.64
C ILE A 170 6.32 26.05 32.75
N ILE A 171 6.54 25.73 31.48
CA ILE A 171 5.49 25.52 30.49
C ILE A 171 5.38 24.04 30.17
N ASN A 172 4.31 23.42 30.64
CA ASN A 172 4.07 22.00 30.47
C ASN A 172 3.15 21.71 29.28
N GLU A 173 3.51 20.73 28.46
CA GLU A 173 2.78 20.27 27.28
C GLU A 173 2.49 21.39 26.26
N TRP A 174 3.50 22.21 25.97
CA TRP A 174 3.33 23.37 25.08
C TRP A 174 2.80 22.98 23.69
N ASP A 175 3.29 21.87 23.15
CA ASP A 175 2.97 21.37 21.83
C ASP A 175 1.57 20.75 21.72
N SER A 176 0.84 20.57 22.83
CA SER A 176 -0.53 20.04 22.80
C SER A 176 -1.47 20.90 21.94
N VAL A 177 -1.25 22.23 21.94
CA VAL A 177 -2.04 23.17 21.14
C VAL A 177 -1.79 22.96 19.64
N ILE A 178 -0.55 22.66 19.27
CA ILE A 178 -0.14 22.38 17.89
C ILE A 178 -0.72 21.05 17.43
N GLN A 179 -0.66 20.02 18.26
CA GLN A 179 -1.15 18.69 17.91
C GLN A 179 -2.66 18.66 17.67
N ASP A 180 -3.43 19.50 18.36
CA ASP A 180 -4.89 19.53 18.27
C ASP A 180 -5.46 20.56 17.28
N LYS A 181 -4.77 21.68 17.04
CA LYS A 181 -5.37 22.88 16.40
C LYS A 181 -4.48 23.54 15.35
N LYS A 182 -3.62 22.79 14.67
CA LYS A 182 -2.66 23.34 13.70
C LYS A 182 -3.32 24.13 12.55
N ASP A 183 -4.49 23.69 12.09
CA ASP A 183 -5.21 24.32 10.96
C ASP A 183 -6.11 25.49 11.40
N ASN A 184 -5.92 26.00 12.62
CA ASN A 184 -6.71 27.09 13.16
C ASN A 184 -6.12 28.44 12.73
N ILE A 185 -6.96 29.33 12.18
CA ILE A 185 -6.57 30.69 11.75
C ILE A 185 -5.88 31.49 12.88
N PHE A 186 -6.18 31.19 14.15
CA PHE A 186 -5.59 31.84 15.32
C PHE A 186 -4.29 31.20 15.82
N PHE A 187 -3.69 30.27 15.07
CA PHE A 187 -2.41 29.64 15.45
C PHE A 187 -1.29 30.67 15.63
N GLN A 188 -1.29 31.72 14.80
CA GLN A 188 -0.32 32.81 14.92
C GLN A 188 -0.42 33.53 16.27
N GLU A 189 -1.61 33.67 16.86
CA GLU A 189 -1.75 34.27 18.20
C GLU A 189 -1.04 33.43 19.27
N TYR A 190 -1.07 32.10 19.14
CA TYR A 190 -0.35 31.21 20.06
C TYR A 190 1.17 31.29 19.88
N HIS A 191 1.64 31.35 18.63
CA HIS A 191 3.05 31.56 18.33
C HIS A 191 3.57 32.87 18.92
N ASN A 192 2.87 33.98 18.65
CA ASN A 192 3.23 35.30 19.17
C ASN A 192 3.24 35.32 20.72
N PHE A 193 2.33 34.58 21.35
CA PHE A 193 2.33 34.40 22.80
C PHE A 193 3.56 33.64 23.32
N LEU A 194 4.04 32.61 22.61
CA LEU A 194 5.29 31.94 22.98
C LEU A 194 6.51 32.84 22.74
N GLU A 195 6.51 33.66 21.69
CA GLU A 195 7.60 34.60 21.43
C GLU A 195 7.67 35.72 22.47
N SER A 196 6.53 36.25 22.92
CA SER A 196 6.52 37.28 23.96
C SER A 196 7.08 36.78 25.30
N LEU A 197 7.01 35.48 25.57
CA LEU A 197 7.63 34.85 26.72
C LEU A 197 9.16 34.82 26.66
N ILE A 198 9.74 34.82 25.46
CA ILE A 198 11.21 34.83 25.28
C ILE A 198 11.76 36.25 25.34
N ASN A 199 11.05 37.22 24.77
CA ASN A 199 11.55 38.60 24.64
C ASN A 199 11.75 39.31 26.00
N ASN A 200 11.23 38.73 27.11
CA ASN A 200 11.22 39.34 28.43
C ASN A 200 12.40 38.92 29.33
N ASN A 201 13.62 39.13 28.83
CA ASN A 201 14.83 38.50 29.35
C ASN A 201 15.31 38.96 30.75
N GLU A 202 14.95 40.17 31.20
CA GLU A 202 15.50 40.73 32.44
C GLU A 202 14.86 40.16 33.70
N CYS A 203 13.54 39.90 33.65
CA CYS A 203 12.76 39.40 34.80
C CYS A 203 12.83 37.88 34.97
N LEU A 204 13.23 37.14 33.93
CA LEU A 204 13.28 35.68 33.91
C LEU A 204 14.65 35.15 34.38
N ALA A 205 14.63 34.08 35.17
CA ALA A 205 15.81 33.31 35.55
C ALA A 205 15.97 32.04 34.69
N LEU A 206 14.85 31.36 34.43
CA LEU A 206 14.80 30.10 33.67
C LEU A 206 13.42 29.95 33.04
N THR A 207 13.37 29.56 31.77
CA THR A 207 12.16 29.05 31.12
C THR A 207 12.35 27.59 30.79
N PHE A 208 11.55 26.72 31.40
CA PHE A 208 11.62 25.27 31.20
C PHE A 208 10.33 24.78 30.54
N MET A 209 10.44 24.34 29.29
CA MET A 209 9.33 23.84 28.49
C MET A 209 9.35 22.30 28.43
N THR A 210 8.17 21.68 28.45
CA THR A 210 8.03 20.26 28.19
C THR A 210 7.02 20.00 27.08
N GLY A 211 7.32 19.03 26.22
CA GLY A 211 6.46 18.62 25.11
C GLY A 211 6.73 17.20 24.66
N ILE A 212 6.10 16.77 23.58
CA ILE A 212 6.48 15.56 22.83
C ILE A 212 7.37 15.95 21.64
N LEU A 213 7.03 17.07 21.01
CA LEU A 213 7.64 17.56 19.79
C LEU A 213 8.80 18.52 20.11
N PRO A 214 9.96 18.40 19.45
CA PRO A 214 11.10 19.31 19.61
C PRO A 214 10.72 20.71 19.11
N ILE A 215 11.00 21.76 19.88
CA ILE A 215 10.61 23.13 19.52
C ILE A 215 11.39 23.61 18.29
N ASN A 216 12.66 23.21 18.18
CA ASN A 216 13.54 23.58 17.08
C ASN A 216 13.10 22.94 15.75
N TYR A 217 12.38 21.81 15.83
CA TYR A 217 11.87 21.10 14.65
C TYR A 217 10.56 21.67 14.10
N TYR A 218 9.77 22.34 14.95
CA TYR A 218 8.43 22.81 14.58
C TYR A 218 8.39 24.28 14.21
N TYR A 219 9.32 25.09 14.73
CA TYR A 219 9.47 26.50 14.41
C TYR A 219 10.82 26.78 13.74
N GLU A 220 11.19 25.94 12.78
CA GLU A 220 12.38 26.17 11.94
C GLU A 220 12.33 27.60 11.36
N ASN A 221 13.39 28.38 11.60
CA ASN A 221 13.52 29.80 11.23
C ASN A 221 12.72 30.82 12.06
N SER A 222 12.20 30.47 13.24
CA SER A 222 11.70 31.47 14.21
C SER A 222 12.71 31.73 15.33
N ASN A 223 12.57 32.87 16.01
CA ASN A 223 13.40 33.21 17.18
C ASN A 223 13.29 32.16 18.29
N LEU A 224 12.17 31.43 18.39
CA LEU A 224 11.99 30.35 19.35
C LEU A 224 13.02 29.23 19.15
N SER A 225 13.40 28.92 17.91
CA SER A 225 14.29 27.79 17.60
C SER A 225 15.77 28.02 17.95
N TYR A 226 16.21 29.28 18.00
CA TYR A 226 17.62 29.62 18.26
C TYR A 226 17.93 29.80 19.74
N VAL A 227 16.92 30.03 20.56
CA VAL A 227 17.08 30.42 21.96
C VAL A 227 16.98 29.22 22.91
N PHE A 228 16.20 28.20 22.56
CA PHE A 228 16.02 27.02 23.40
C PHE A 228 17.12 25.98 23.22
N GLU A 229 17.70 25.53 24.34
CA GLU A 229 18.43 24.27 24.37
C GLU A 229 17.41 23.11 24.43
N ASP A 230 17.25 22.44 23.28
CA ASP A 230 16.24 21.39 23.09
C ASP A 230 16.83 19.98 23.30
N PHE A 231 16.17 19.20 24.16
CA PHE A 231 16.52 17.82 24.50
C PHE A 231 15.38 16.89 24.11
N SER A 232 15.66 15.90 23.27
CA SER A 232 14.64 14.95 22.79
C SER A 232 15.15 13.51 22.73
N MET A 233 14.26 12.56 22.43
CA MET A 233 14.65 11.16 22.20
C MET A 233 15.66 10.99 21.05
N ILE A 234 15.71 11.95 20.11
CA ILE A 234 16.63 11.92 18.96
C ILE A 234 17.95 12.62 19.29
N SER A 235 17.90 13.65 20.14
CA SER A 235 19.06 14.42 20.59
C SER A 235 18.98 14.67 22.10
N PRO A 236 19.27 13.65 22.93
CA PRO A 236 19.09 13.76 24.38
C PRO A 236 20.28 14.42 25.10
N LYS A 237 21.49 14.45 24.50
CA LYS A 237 22.72 15.01 25.10
C LYS A 237 22.89 14.55 26.57
N TRP A 238 23.33 15.44 27.47
CA TRP A 238 23.49 15.17 28.90
C TRP A 238 22.19 14.79 29.61
N MET A 239 21.01 15.14 29.06
CA MET A 239 19.71 14.77 29.62
C MET A 239 19.46 13.26 29.54
N ALA A 240 20.16 12.52 28.66
CA ALA A 240 20.00 11.07 28.49
C ALA A 240 20.07 10.29 29.82
N LYS A 241 20.94 10.70 30.75
CA LYS A 241 21.07 10.10 32.09
C LYS A 241 19.79 10.22 32.93
N TYR A 242 19.00 11.26 32.70
CA TYR A 242 17.86 11.65 33.52
C TYR A 242 16.51 11.22 32.93
N VAL A 243 16.47 10.73 31.69
CA VAL A 243 15.25 10.24 31.03
C VAL A 243 15.00 8.76 31.34
N GLY A 244 13.73 8.36 31.51
CA GLY A 244 13.34 6.96 31.73
C GLY A 244 13.85 6.36 33.05
N TYR A 245 13.80 5.04 33.20
CA TYR A 245 14.51 4.32 34.26
C TYR A 245 15.64 3.48 33.68
N THR A 246 16.77 3.36 34.37
CA THR A 246 17.87 2.47 34.01
C THR A 246 17.67 1.07 34.57
N ASP A 247 18.40 0.08 34.04
CA ASP A 247 18.45 -1.29 34.57
C ASP A 247 18.69 -1.35 36.09
N LYS A 248 19.56 -0.45 36.60
CA LYS A 248 19.87 -0.36 38.02
C LYS A 248 18.70 0.19 38.83
N GLU A 249 18.06 1.26 38.34
CA GLU A 249 16.91 1.88 39.01
C GLU A 249 15.69 0.95 39.02
N VAL A 250 15.45 0.20 37.94
CA VAL A 250 14.38 -0.81 37.91
C VAL A 250 14.66 -1.92 38.94
N LYS A 251 15.92 -2.36 39.08
CA LYS A 251 16.30 -3.33 40.11
C LYS A 251 15.99 -2.81 41.51
N GLU A 252 16.43 -1.59 41.82
CA GLU A 252 16.18 -0.95 43.12
C GLU A 252 14.68 -0.79 43.42
N LEU A 253 13.85 -0.51 42.40
CA LEU A 253 12.40 -0.45 42.55
C LEU A 253 11.78 -1.82 42.83
N CYS A 254 12.20 -2.86 42.12
CA CYS A 254 11.73 -4.23 42.35
C CYS A 254 12.09 -4.72 43.76
N GLU A 255 13.32 -4.46 44.21
CA GLU A 255 13.79 -4.78 45.56
C GLU A 255 12.92 -4.11 46.63
N LYS A 256 12.67 -2.79 46.49
CA LYS A 256 11.78 -2.04 47.40
C LYS A 256 10.35 -2.61 47.44
N TYR A 257 9.79 -2.92 46.27
CA TYR A 257 8.43 -3.45 46.16
C TYR A 257 8.28 -4.80 46.87
N LEU A 258 9.23 -5.73 46.66
CA LEU A 258 9.17 -7.06 47.28
C LEU A 258 9.36 -7.00 48.79
N ASN A 259 10.26 -6.15 49.28
CA ASN A 259 10.46 -5.95 50.71
C ASN A 259 9.17 -5.42 51.39
N ASN A 260 8.49 -4.44 50.78
CA ASN A 260 7.20 -3.93 51.28
C ASN A 260 6.10 -5.01 51.28
N LYS A 261 6.09 -5.90 50.28
CA LYS A 261 5.11 -7.00 50.18
C LYS A 261 5.29 -8.03 51.32
N VAL A 262 6.53 -8.25 51.76
CA VAL A 262 6.88 -9.16 52.86
C VAL A 262 6.51 -8.56 54.21
N GLU A 263 6.82 -7.29 54.46
CA GLU A 263 6.42 -6.58 55.68
C GLU A 263 4.89 -6.57 55.85
N ASN A 264 4.14 -6.31 54.77
CA ASN A 264 2.68 -6.33 54.78
C ASN A 264 2.05 -7.74 54.93
N ASN A 265 2.76 -8.81 54.57
CA ASN A 265 2.30 -10.18 54.79
C ASN A 265 2.70 -10.72 56.19
N SER A 266 3.79 -10.23 56.77
CA SER A 266 4.25 -10.61 58.12
C SER A 266 3.35 -10.06 59.25
N SER A 267 2.62 -8.97 58.99
CA SER A 267 1.66 -8.35 59.93
C SER A 267 0.29 -9.06 60.02
N LYS A 268 0.10 -10.20 59.32
CA LYS A 268 -1.14 -11.00 59.30
C LYS A 268 -1.07 -12.39 59.95
N ILE A 269 -0.06 -12.67 60.79
CA ILE A 269 0.05 -13.99 61.47
C ILE A 269 -0.40 -13.86 62.95
N PRO A 270 -1.40 -14.64 63.43
CA PRO A 270 -1.77 -14.65 64.84
C PRO A 270 -0.73 -15.42 65.68
N ILE A 271 -0.16 -14.73 66.67
CA ILE A 271 0.79 -15.31 67.63
C ILE A 271 0.07 -16.35 68.50
N LYS A 272 0.29 -17.65 68.27
CA LYS A 272 0.02 -18.72 69.25
C LYS A 272 1.32 -19.20 69.88
N ARG A 273 1.44 -18.96 71.20
CA ARG A 273 2.51 -19.41 72.09
C ARG A 273 2.78 -20.92 71.94
N ARG A 274 4.02 -21.28 71.58
CA ARG A 274 4.68 -22.54 72.00
C ARG A 274 6.17 -22.28 72.15
N LYS A 275 6.68 -22.52 73.37
CA LYS A 275 8.09 -22.39 73.77
C LYS A 275 8.97 -23.26 72.87
N LEU A 276 9.87 -22.63 72.13
CA LEU A 276 11.06 -23.19 71.50
C LEU A 276 12.01 -22.00 71.30
N ASN A 277 13.28 -22.16 71.68
CA ASN A 277 14.29 -21.13 71.87
C ASN A 277 14.34 -20.07 70.73
N GLU A 278 14.50 -18.81 71.11
CA GLU A 278 14.30 -17.62 70.27
C GLU A 278 15.49 -17.24 69.36
N GLU A 279 16.64 -17.92 69.46
CA GLU A 279 17.84 -17.56 68.68
C GLU A 279 17.97 -18.31 67.34
N ASP A 280 17.45 -19.54 67.19
CA ASP A 280 17.62 -20.34 65.95
C ASP A 280 16.49 -20.18 64.90
N LYS A 281 15.35 -19.58 65.28
CA LYS A 281 14.22 -19.35 64.36
C LYS A 281 14.32 -18.04 63.57
N LYS A 282 15.05 -17.04 64.07
CA LYS A 282 15.18 -15.74 63.38
C LYS A 282 16.21 -15.76 62.26
N SER A 283 17.25 -16.59 62.32
CA SER A 283 18.23 -16.72 61.24
C SER A 283 17.70 -17.57 60.07
N SER A 284 17.17 -18.76 60.37
CA SER A 284 16.76 -19.74 59.35
C SER A 284 15.50 -19.36 58.54
N LEU A 285 14.49 -18.71 59.16
CA LEU A 285 13.29 -18.22 58.46
C LEU A 285 13.55 -16.94 57.65
N HIS A 286 14.50 -16.09 58.08
CA HIS A 286 14.91 -14.93 57.29
C HIS A 286 15.73 -15.35 56.06
N GLU A 287 16.62 -16.33 56.18
CA GLU A 287 17.41 -16.84 55.05
C GLU A 287 16.53 -17.51 53.98
N ILE A 288 15.59 -18.39 54.38
CA ILE A 288 14.71 -19.10 53.43
C ILE A 288 13.74 -18.15 52.70
N ASN A 289 13.26 -17.09 53.38
CA ASN A 289 12.43 -16.08 52.73
C ASN A 289 13.25 -15.19 51.79
N ASN A 290 14.46 -14.78 52.21
CA ASN A 290 15.35 -13.97 51.37
C ASN A 290 15.76 -14.69 50.08
N ASP A 291 16.00 -16.00 50.11
CA ASP A 291 16.35 -16.77 48.91
C ASP A 291 15.18 -16.89 47.92
N LYS A 292 13.95 -17.10 48.41
CA LYS A 292 12.73 -17.11 47.57
C LYS A 292 12.42 -15.74 46.98
N ILE A 293 12.57 -14.67 47.78
CA ILE A 293 12.40 -13.29 47.33
C ILE A 293 13.41 -12.98 46.23
N ASN A 294 14.68 -13.34 46.43
CA ASN A 294 15.73 -13.16 45.43
C ASN A 294 15.42 -13.91 44.12
N THR A 295 14.79 -15.09 44.18
CA THR A 295 14.41 -15.85 42.97
C THR A 295 13.21 -15.24 42.25
N GLU A 296 12.14 -14.87 42.98
CA GLU A 296 10.97 -14.21 42.40
C GLU A 296 11.30 -12.82 41.82
N GLU A 297 12.18 -12.06 42.49
CA GLU A 297 12.73 -10.80 41.98
C GLU A 297 13.46 -11.01 40.66
N LEU A 298 14.34 -12.01 40.59
CA LEU A 298 15.12 -12.29 39.40
C LEU A 298 14.23 -12.67 38.22
N ILE A 299 13.15 -13.42 38.48
CA ILE A 299 12.16 -13.83 37.47
C ILE A 299 11.38 -12.62 36.98
N TYR A 300 10.76 -11.87 37.89
CA TYR A 300 9.97 -10.67 37.53
C TYR A 300 10.83 -9.65 36.79
N LYS A 301 12.08 -9.44 37.22
CA LYS A 301 13.03 -8.57 36.53
C LYS A 301 13.36 -9.07 35.14
N LYS A 302 13.60 -10.37 34.95
CA LYS A 302 13.88 -10.94 33.62
C LYS A 302 12.68 -10.75 32.69
N GLU A 303 11.46 -10.94 33.19
CA GLU A 303 10.23 -10.72 32.43
C GLU A 303 10.04 -9.23 32.10
N ALA A 304 10.20 -8.33 33.06
CA ALA A 304 10.06 -6.89 32.86
C ALA A 304 11.16 -6.34 31.91
N LYS A 305 12.38 -6.86 32.00
CA LYS A 305 13.47 -6.57 31.07
C LYS A 305 13.14 -7.03 29.65
N HIS A 306 12.62 -8.23 29.49
CA HIS A 306 12.22 -8.72 28.17
C HIS A 306 11.07 -7.89 27.57
N PHE A 307 10.12 -7.45 28.40
CA PHE A 307 8.90 -6.81 27.91
C PHE A 307 9.02 -5.28 27.73
N TYR A 308 9.69 -4.58 28.64
CA TYR A 308 9.71 -3.12 28.71
C TYR A 308 11.08 -2.48 28.40
N ASN A 309 12.20 -3.21 28.45
CA ASN A 309 13.52 -2.65 28.11
C ASN A 309 13.65 -2.49 26.59
N GLY A 310 14.25 -1.40 26.13
CA GLY A 310 14.44 -1.25 24.69
C GLY A 310 14.84 0.12 24.17
N TYR A 311 14.49 1.20 24.87
CA TYR A 311 14.87 2.52 24.40
C TYR A 311 16.37 2.75 24.63
N GLN A 312 17.03 3.32 23.63
CA GLN A 312 18.45 3.63 23.70
C GLN A 312 18.62 5.13 23.54
N LEU A 313 19.33 5.77 24.47
CA LEU A 313 19.70 7.18 24.39
C LEU A 313 21.22 7.30 24.39
N PHE A 314 21.74 8.24 23.59
CA PHE A 314 23.17 8.47 23.47
C PHE A 314 23.50 9.88 23.95
N ASP A 315 24.28 9.97 25.02
CA ASP A 315 24.83 11.23 25.48
C ASP A 315 26.09 11.56 24.68
N THR A 316 25.95 12.51 23.77
CA THR A 316 27.05 13.00 22.93
C THR A 316 28.15 13.69 23.73
N ASN A 317 27.85 14.24 24.91
CA ASN A 317 28.83 14.99 25.70
C ASN A 317 29.73 14.05 26.50
N SER A 318 29.17 12.96 27.04
CA SER A 318 29.92 11.94 27.79
C SER A 318 30.29 10.70 26.98
N ASN A 319 29.88 10.64 25.71
CA ASN A 319 30.05 9.50 24.81
C ASN A 319 29.48 8.19 25.39
N LYS A 320 28.37 8.29 26.14
CA LYS A 320 27.80 7.17 26.91
C LYS A 320 26.41 6.80 26.40
N LYS A 321 26.19 5.50 26.25
CA LYS A 321 24.90 4.92 25.89
C LYS A 321 24.11 4.53 27.13
N TYR A 322 22.82 4.85 27.13
CA TYR A 322 21.87 4.52 28.18
C TYR A 322 20.76 3.65 27.61
N GLU A 323 20.55 2.48 28.20
CA GLU A 323 19.35 1.66 27.96
C GLU A 323 18.32 2.01 29.03
N ILE A 324 17.12 2.39 28.58
CA ILE A 324 16.08 2.91 29.45
C ILE A 324 14.73 2.24 29.24
N TYR A 325 13.98 2.20 30.33
CA TYR A 325 12.62 1.72 30.42
C TYR A 325 11.65 2.89 30.48
N SER A 326 10.43 2.68 29.96
CA SER A 326 9.29 3.57 30.20
C SER A 326 8.94 3.54 31.70
N PRO A 327 9.03 4.68 32.41
CA PRO A 327 8.72 4.73 33.84
C PRO A 327 7.29 4.33 34.16
N ASN A 328 6.31 4.78 33.37
CA ASN A 328 4.91 4.43 33.60
C ASN A 328 4.66 2.93 33.44
N SER A 329 5.27 2.31 32.42
CA SER A 329 5.09 0.88 32.18
C SER A 329 5.61 0.06 33.37
N ILE A 330 6.79 0.40 33.90
CA ILE A 330 7.34 -0.23 35.11
C ILE A 330 6.46 0.03 36.34
N ASN A 331 6.07 1.28 36.58
CA ASN A 331 5.25 1.65 37.74
C ASN A 331 3.88 0.95 37.70
N GLU A 332 3.22 0.89 36.54
CA GLU A 332 1.93 0.22 36.38
C GLU A 332 2.05 -1.30 36.52
N ALA A 333 3.13 -1.90 35.99
CA ALA A 333 3.40 -3.32 36.13
C ALA A 333 3.60 -3.72 37.61
N LEU A 334 4.31 -2.88 38.39
CA LEU A 334 4.52 -3.10 39.83
C LEU A 334 3.22 -2.90 40.62
N LYS A 335 2.49 -1.80 40.38
CA LYS A 335 1.20 -1.52 41.05
C LYS A 335 0.17 -2.62 40.82
N LYS A 336 0.07 -3.14 39.59
CA LYS A 336 -0.90 -4.17 39.21
C LYS A 336 -0.38 -5.60 39.44
N ASN A 337 0.89 -5.75 39.80
CA ASN A 337 1.59 -7.03 39.90
C ASN A 337 1.39 -7.89 38.63
N ASN A 338 1.48 -7.27 37.45
CA ASN A 338 1.20 -7.91 36.17
C ASN A 338 1.93 -7.19 35.02
N ILE A 339 2.74 -7.92 34.26
CA ILE A 339 3.44 -7.43 33.08
C ILE A 339 2.51 -7.58 31.87
N LYS A 340 2.09 -6.45 31.32
CA LYS A 340 1.24 -6.37 30.13
C LYS A 340 1.40 -5.02 29.43
N ASN A 341 0.87 -4.91 28.23
CA ASN A 341 0.75 -3.64 27.54
C ASN A 341 -0.29 -2.75 28.23
N ASP A 342 0.17 -1.67 28.87
CA ASP A 342 -0.71 -0.67 29.48
C ASP A 342 -0.82 0.61 28.63
N GLN A 343 -0.01 0.73 27.56
CA GLN A 343 -0.06 1.85 26.61
C GLN A 343 -1.29 1.80 25.69
N MET A 344 -1.84 0.61 25.39
CA MET A 344 -3.04 0.48 24.54
C MET A 344 -4.33 1.08 25.11
N LYS A 345 -4.40 1.36 26.42
CA LYS A 345 -5.63 1.85 27.08
C LYS A 345 -5.90 3.34 26.85
N ASN A 346 -4.88 4.12 26.49
CA ASN A 346 -5.04 5.53 26.14
C ASN A 346 -5.51 5.66 24.68
N ASN A 347 -6.82 5.81 24.49
CA ASN A 347 -7.44 5.94 23.16
C ASN A 347 -6.87 7.10 22.31
N ILE A 348 -6.32 8.14 22.92
CA ILE A 348 -5.80 9.33 22.24
C ILE A 348 -4.43 9.04 21.59
N ASP A 349 -3.49 8.46 22.34
CA ASP A 349 -2.13 8.16 21.84
C ASP A 349 -2.16 7.13 20.70
N PHE A 350 -3.01 6.11 20.86
CA PHE A 350 -3.22 5.10 19.82
C PHE A 350 -3.84 5.68 18.55
N LYS A 351 -4.69 6.71 18.66
CA LYS A 351 -5.25 7.44 17.52
C LYS A 351 -4.16 8.20 16.75
N TYR A 352 -3.22 8.85 17.45
CA TYR A 352 -2.10 9.54 16.79
C TYR A 352 -1.17 8.58 16.07
N PHE A 353 -0.84 7.44 16.68
CA PHE A 353 -0.09 6.37 16.04
C PHE A 353 -0.80 5.91 14.76
N LYS A 354 -2.07 5.52 14.89
CA LYS A 354 -2.92 5.07 13.77
C LYS A 354 -2.95 6.09 12.63
N ASN A 355 -3.25 7.35 12.93
CA ASN A 355 -3.32 8.40 11.92
C ASN A 355 -1.95 8.65 11.26
N THR A 356 -0.86 8.63 12.05
CA THR A 356 0.49 8.82 11.52
C THR A 356 0.87 7.71 10.56
N ILE A 357 0.59 6.44 10.90
CA ILE A 357 0.87 5.32 10.00
C ILE A 357 -0.05 5.35 8.78
N GLN A 358 -1.37 5.51 8.94
CA GLN A 358 -2.32 5.45 7.81
C GLN A 358 -2.08 6.54 6.77
N ASN A 359 -1.90 7.78 7.22
CA ASN A 359 -1.71 8.92 6.33
C ASN A 359 -0.36 8.89 5.61
N ASN A 360 0.61 8.15 6.13
CA ASN A 360 1.97 8.10 5.60
C ASN A 360 2.39 6.69 5.15
N TYR A 361 1.45 5.73 5.10
CA TYR A 361 1.76 4.31 4.91
C TYR A 361 2.58 4.06 3.65
N ILE A 362 2.29 4.79 2.57
CA ILE A 362 2.99 4.68 1.29
C ILE A 362 4.51 4.92 1.43
N PHE A 363 4.91 5.81 2.34
CA PHE A 363 6.29 6.23 2.56
C PHE A 363 7.06 5.28 3.49
N ILE A 364 6.36 4.47 4.28
CA ILE A 364 6.98 3.57 5.27
C ILE A 364 6.60 2.10 5.06
N LYS A 365 5.93 1.76 3.95
CA LYS A 365 5.41 0.42 3.65
C LYS A 365 6.49 -0.66 3.60
N ASP A 366 7.70 -0.31 3.20
CA ASP A 366 8.87 -1.18 3.10
C ASP A 366 9.62 -1.29 4.44
N VAL A 367 9.55 -0.25 5.27
CA VAL A 367 10.20 -0.19 6.58
C VAL A 367 9.38 -0.94 7.65
N ILE A 368 8.05 -0.82 7.60
CA ILE A 368 7.14 -1.44 8.58
C ILE A 368 7.36 -2.96 8.75
N PRO A 369 7.46 -3.77 7.68
CA PRO A 369 7.70 -5.20 7.81
C PRO A 369 9.03 -5.54 8.48
N LEU A 370 10.09 -4.79 8.18
CA LEU A 370 11.41 -4.96 8.80
C LEU A 370 11.33 -4.66 10.31
N LEU A 371 10.72 -3.52 10.66
CA LEU A 371 10.51 -3.12 12.05
C LEU A 371 9.68 -4.14 12.82
N LYS A 372 8.62 -4.70 12.21
CA LYS A 372 7.76 -5.72 12.83
C LYS A 372 8.53 -6.99 13.22
N ASN A 373 9.56 -7.34 12.45
CA ASN A 373 10.44 -8.47 12.73
C ASN A 373 11.55 -8.14 13.74
N MET A 374 11.46 -6.99 14.45
CA MET A 374 12.47 -6.49 15.39
C MET A 374 13.84 -6.23 14.75
N GLU A 375 13.88 -6.02 13.43
CA GLU A 375 15.12 -5.65 12.74
C GLU A 375 15.40 -4.15 12.95
N LYS A 376 16.69 -3.83 13.10
CA LYS A 376 17.17 -2.44 13.11
C LYS A 376 17.28 -1.94 11.67
N VAL A 377 16.69 -0.77 11.39
CA VAL A 377 16.72 -0.15 10.07
C VAL A 377 17.64 1.07 10.11
N SER A 378 18.75 1.02 9.37
CA SER A 378 19.68 2.14 9.23
C SER A 378 19.01 3.32 8.54
N ILE A 379 19.19 4.53 9.06
CA ILE A 379 18.65 5.75 8.44
C ILE A 379 19.22 5.94 7.05
N ASP A 380 20.53 5.77 6.87
CA ASP A 380 21.18 5.99 5.58
C ASP A 380 20.65 5.04 4.50
N SER A 381 20.20 3.84 4.90
CA SER A 381 19.56 2.88 3.99
C SER A 381 18.21 3.35 3.44
N LEU A 382 17.61 4.40 4.02
CA LEU A 382 16.36 5.00 3.55
C LEU A 382 16.56 5.96 2.37
N ASN A 383 17.80 6.34 2.06
CA ASN A 383 18.10 7.22 0.92
C ASN A 383 18.11 6.43 -0.39
N TYR A 384 16.92 6.17 -0.91
CA TYR A 384 16.76 5.45 -2.16
C TYR A 384 16.92 6.39 -3.36
N GLN A 385 17.73 5.97 -4.34
CA GLN A 385 17.91 6.66 -5.62
C GLN A 385 18.35 8.13 -5.54
N ASN A 386 18.91 8.56 -4.40
CA ASN A 386 19.34 9.93 -4.11
C ASN A 386 18.20 10.98 -4.16
N ASP A 387 16.94 10.60 -3.94
CA ASP A 387 15.86 11.60 -3.75
C ASP A 387 15.85 12.11 -2.30
N MET A 388 16.51 13.25 -2.09
CA MET A 388 16.57 13.91 -0.78
C MET A 388 15.20 14.33 -0.25
N ASN A 389 14.22 14.64 -1.11
CA ASN A 389 12.89 15.05 -0.65
C ASN A 389 12.13 13.87 -0.04
N SER A 390 12.12 12.73 -0.73
CA SER A 390 11.56 11.48 -0.20
C SER A 390 12.29 11.04 1.06
N PHE A 391 13.62 11.03 1.05
CA PHE A 391 14.44 10.68 2.20
C PHE A 391 14.08 11.53 3.42
N ASN A 392 14.04 12.86 3.26
CA ASN A 392 13.69 13.78 4.33
C ASN A 392 12.27 13.55 4.86
N LYS A 393 11.31 13.25 3.97
CA LYS A 393 9.91 12.95 4.35
C LYS A 393 9.81 11.65 5.15
N ARG A 394 10.45 10.58 4.70
CA ARG A 394 10.53 9.29 5.41
C ARG A 394 11.18 9.44 6.77
N LYS A 395 12.35 10.09 6.80
CA LYS A 395 13.10 10.38 8.01
C LYS A 395 12.24 11.17 9.00
N LYS A 396 11.54 12.21 8.55
CA LYS A 396 10.58 13.01 9.33
C LYS A 396 9.46 12.15 9.93
N ILE A 397 8.86 11.25 9.16
CA ILE A 397 7.80 10.36 9.63
C ILE A 397 8.31 9.39 10.71
N LEU A 398 9.46 8.74 10.47
CA LEU A 398 10.03 7.78 11.41
C LEU A 398 10.53 8.46 12.68
N PHE A 399 11.16 9.63 12.57
CA PHE A 399 11.55 10.46 13.71
C PHE A 399 10.36 10.93 14.53
N LYS A 400 9.24 11.26 13.89
CA LYS A 400 8.01 11.55 14.61
C LYS A 400 7.55 10.34 15.45
N LEU A 401 7.66 9.12 14.94
CA LEU A 401 7.34 7.91 15.69
C LEU A 401 8.32 7.66 16.86
N VAL A 402 9.61 8.01 16.70
CA VAL A 402 10.60 7.99 17.79
C VAL A 402 10.23 8.97 18.89
N LEU A 403 9.88 10.21 18.52
CA LEU A 403 9.48 11.26 19.46
C LEU A 403 8.19 10.92 20.22
N LEU A 404 7.26 10.23 19.56
CA LEU A 404 6.04 9.70 20.17
C LEU A 404 6.29 8.47 21.06
N GLY A 405 7.50 7.90 21.07
CA GLY A 405 7.87 6.73 21.86
C GLY A 405 7.51 5.38 21.22
N TYR A 406 7.05 5.36 19.96
CA TYR A 406 6.72 4.11 19.24
C TYR A 406 7.92 3.49 18.53
N LEU A 407 9.05 4.19 18.43
CA LEU A 407 10.30 3.65 17.89
C LEU A 407 11.48 4.10 18.78
N GLY A 408 12.53 3.28 18.82
CA GLY A 408 13.84 3.62 19.37
C GLY A 408 14.76 4.16 18.29
N TYR A 409 15.77 4.93 18.68
CA TYR A 409 16.81 5.45 17.81
C TYR A 409 18.18 5.39 18.50
N ASP A 410 19.18 4.79 17.86
CA ASP A 410 20.52 4.61 18.42
C ASP A 410 21.61 5.40 17.68
N THR A 411 21.27 6.60 17.20
CA THR A 411 22.08 7.52 16.36
C THR A 411 22.28 7.09 14.91
N GLU A 412 22.10 5.82 14.58
CA GLU A 412 22.23 5.32 13.20
C GLU A 412 20.97 4.58 12.73
N ASN A 413 20.31 3.86 13.64
CA ASN A 413 19.24 2.95 13.31
C ASN A 413 17.96 3.26 14.07
N ILE A 414 16.83 2.99 13.42
CA ILE A 414 15.49 3.04 13.98
C ILE A 414 14.97 1.62 14.18
N PHE A 415 14.31 1.35 15.29
CA PHE A 415 13.87 0.01 15.65
C PHE A 415 12.64 0.03 16.58
N ILE A 416 11.93 -1.09 16.70
CA ILE A 416 10.91 -1.26 17.73
C ILE A 416 11.64 -1.53 19.06
N PRO A 417 11.43 -0.71 20.10
CA PRO A 417 12.26 -0.76 21.30
C PRO A 417 12.06 -2.06 22.08
N ASN A 418 10.81 -2.48 22.30
CA ASN A 418 10.49 -3.55 23.25
C ASN A 418 9.23 -4.33 22.85
N LYS A 419 8.91 -5.40 23.59
CA LYS A 419 7.73 -6.24 23.30
C LYS A 419 6.41 -5.49 23.47
N GLU A 420 6.32 -4.58 24.45
CA GLU A 420 5.14 -3.73 24.64
C GLU A 420 4.78 -2.97 23.36
N ILE A 421 5.75 -2.30 22.72
CA ILE A 421 5.51 -1.57 21.48
C ILE A 421 5.28 -2.52 20.30
N GLN A 422 5.95 -3.68 20.26
CA GLN A 422 5.72 -4.68 19.22
C GLN A 422 4.25 -5.14 19.17
N GLU A 423 3.63 -5.37 20.32
CA GLU A 423 2.21 -5.72 20.41
C GLU A 423 1.29 -4.62 19.84
N ILE A 424 1.67 -3.34 19.99
CA ILE A 424 0.93 -2.20 19.39
C ILE A 424 0.99 -2.27 17.87
N PHE A 425 2.17 -2.50 17.30
CA PHE A 425 2.33 -2.68 15.86
C PHE A 425 1.57 -3.91 15.36
N GLU A 426 1.60 -5.04 16.09
CA GLU A 426 0.91 -6.27 15.72
C GLU A 426 -0.62 -6.12 15.77
N ALA A 427 -1.17 -5.50 16.81
CA ALA A 427 -2.61 -5.25 16.94
C ALA A 427 -3.15 -4.29 15.88
N PHE A 428 -2.33 -3.31 15.47
CA PHE A 428 -2.72 -2.32 14.48
C PHE A 428 -2.57 -2.82 13.03
N LEU A 429 -1.43 -3.42 12.69
CA LEU A 429 -1.08 -3.83 11.33
C LEU A 429 -1.59 -5.24 11.00
N THR A 430 -2.92 -5.39 11.09
CA THR A 430 -3.57 -6.64 10.69
C THR A 430 -3.42 -6.85 9.17
N PRO A 431 -3.38 -8.12 8.70
CA PRO A 431 -3.34 -8.41 7.26
C PRO A 431 -4.47 -7.73 6.49
N GLU A 432 -5.66 -7.63 7.10
CA GLU A 432 -6.82 -6.96 6.52
C GLU A 432 -6.61 -5.45 6.35
N LEU A 433 -6.07 -4.76 7.36
CA LEU A 433 -5.76 -3.34 7.23
C LEU A 433 -4.66 -3.11 6.20
N ILE A 434 -3.61 -3.92 6.20
CA ILE A 434 -2.52 -3.86 5.20
C ILE A 434 -3.11 -4.05 3.79
N ASN A 435 -3.99 -5.03 3.60
CA ASN A 435 -4.66 -5.23 2.32
C ASN A 435 -5.48 -4.00 1.94
N LYS A 436 -6.32 -3.48 2.83
CA LYS A 436 -7.12 -2.26 2.59
C LYS A 436 -6.27 -1.04 2.24
N LEU A 437 -5.16 -0.82 2.94
CA LEU A 437 -4.21 0.26 2.67
C LEU A 437 -3.52 0.09 1.30
N ASN A 438 -3.37 -1.14 0.83
CA ASN A 438 -2.81 -1.44 -0.48
C ASN A 438 -3.87 -1.57 -1.60
N GLU A 439 -5.15 -1.77 -1.29
CA GLU A 439 -6.24 -2.10 -2.22
C GLU A 439 -6.99 -0.89 -2.75
N SER A 440 -6.65 0.32 -2.33
CA SER A 440 -7.34 1.50 -2.87
C SER A 440 -7.15 1.51 -4.39
N LYS A 441 -8.24 1.37 -5.16
CA LYS A 441 -8.29 1.28 -6.64
C LYS A 441 -7.52 2.42 -7.35
N LEU A 442 -7.29 3.52 -6.62
CA LEU A 442 -6.51 4.69 -7.02
C LEU A 442 -4.99 4.49 -6.90
N LEU A 443 -4.50 3.37 -6.33
CA LEU A 443 -3.07 3.05 -6.23
C LEU A 443 -2.55 2.29 -7.46
N THR A 444 -3.43 1.75 -8.30
CA THR A 444 -3.03 1.00 -9.51
C THR A 444 -2.81 1.90 -10.72
N LEU A 445 -3.33 3.14 -10.69
CA LEU A 445 -3.28 4.07 -11.82
C LEU A 445 -1.97 4.86 -11.88
N PHE A 446 -1.52 5.43 -10.76
CA PHE A 446 -0.36 6.32 -10.70
C PHE A 446 0.74 5.76 -9.78
N ASN A 447 1.94 5.54 -10.33
CA ASN A 447 3.08 4.93 -9.63
C ASN A 447 2.73 3.67 -8.81
N PRO A 448 2.06 2.67 -9.41
CA PRO A 448 1.60 1.48 -8.69
C PRO A 448 2.74 0.59 -8.15
N GLY A 449 3.94 0.71 -8.72
CA GLY A 449 5.15 0.04 -8.23
C GLY A 449 5.17 -1.47 -8.47
N GLU A 450 5.95 -2.21 -7.67
CA GLU A 450 6.28 -3.62 -7.95
C GLU A 450 5.28 -4.66 -7.45
N ARG A 451 4.17 -4.27 -6.81
CA ARG A 451 3.33 -5.19 -6.03
C ARG A 451 2.73 -6.32 -6.88
N GLU A 452 2.03 -5.99 -7.96
CA GLU A 452 1.31 -6.97 -8.76
C GLU A 452 2.30 -7.86 -9.55
N PHE A 453 3.37 -7.27 -10.11
CA PHE A 453 4.45 -8.06 -10.71
C PHE A 453 5.12 -9.01 -9.70
N LYS A 454 5.34 -8.57 -8.45
CA LYS A 454 5.92 -9.41 -7.38
C LYS A 454 5.00 -10.56 -6.99
N LYS A 455 3.68 -10.40 -7.04
CA LYS A 455 2.74 -11.52 -6.86
C LYS A 455 2.89 -12.53 -7.98
N PHE A 456 2.94 -12.08 -9.24
CA PHE A 456 3.10 -12.96 -10.40
C PHE A 456 4.47 -13.67 -10.40
N ALA A 457 5.54 -12.94 -10.10
CA ALA A 457 6.92 -13.46 -10.06
C ALA A 457 7.18 -14.52 -8.98
N LYS A 458 6.29 -14.64 -7.99
CA LYS A 458 6.32 -15.70 -6.95
C LYS A 458 5.58 -16.97 -7.36
N THR A 459 4.86 -16.97 -8.48
CA THR A 459 4.14 -18.16 -8.95
C THR A 459 5.10 -19.22 -9.48
N PRO A 460 4.78 -20.52 -9.34
CA PRO A 460 5.66 -21.59 -9.82
C PRO A 460 5.80 -21.66 -11.35
N TYR A 461 4.92 -20.95 -12.08
CA TYR A 461 4.89 -20.90 -13.55
C TYR A 461 5.52 -19.64 -14.13
N PHE A 462 6.14 -18.82 -13.30
CA PHE A 462 6.83 -17.62 -13.76
C PHE A 462 8.01 -17.98 -14.68
N VAL A 463 7.99 -17.39 -15.87
CA VAL A 463 9.12 -17.40 -16.80
C VAL A 463 9.67 -15.99 -16.88
N ASP A 464 10.99 -15.86 -16.72
CA ASP A 464 11.65 -14.57 -16.63
C ASP A 464 11.88 -13.97 -18.02
N LYS A 465 11.07 -12.96 -18.36
CA LYS A 465 11.17 -12.17 -19.61
C LYS A 465 11.59 -10.72 -19.34
N THR A 466 12.27 -10.47 -18.22
CA THR A 466 12.65 -9.11 -17.78
C THR A 466 13.58 -8.39 -18.74
N GLU A 467 14.31 -9.10 -19.60
CA GLU A 467 15.16 -8.49 -20.63
C GLU A 467 14.38 -7.70 -21.70
N LEU A 468 13.06 -7.88 -21.82
CA LEU A 468 12.22 -7.00 -22.67
C LEU A 468 12.38 -5.52 -22.30
N ILE A 469 12.60 -5.22 -21.02
CA ILE A 469 12.83 -3.85 -20.54
C ILE A 469 14.08 -3.24 -21.19
N LEU A 470 15.10 -4.04 -21.52
CA LEU A 470 16.31 -3.53 -22.17
C LEU A 470 16.01 -3.04 -23.59
N GLU A 471 15.15 -3.75 -24.33
CA GLU A 471 14.70 -3.30 -25.65
C GLU A 471 13.93 -1.97 -25.55
N LEU A 472 13.05 -1.83 -24.55
CA LEU A 472 12.33 -0.58 -24.30
C LEU A 472 13.26 0.56 -23.89
N ASN A 473 14.25 0.29 -23.03
CA ASN A 473 15.26 1.27 -22.64
C ASN A 473 16.10 1.75 -23.84
N ASN A 474 16.43 0.85 -24.77
CA ASN A 474 17.14 1.20 -25.99
C ASN A 474 16.30 2.12 -26.88
N ILE A 475 15.00 1.84 -27.02
CA ILE A 475 14.07 2.73 -27.75
C ILE A 475 14.01 4.11 -27.08
N MET A 476 14.00 4.17 -25.75
CA MET A 476 13.99 5.44 -25.02
C MET A 476 15.29 6.25 -25.19
N ASP A 477 16.42 5.57 -25.39
CA ASP A 477 17.73 6.18 -25.60
C ASP A 477 17.92 6.71 -27.02
N ASP A 478 17.14 6.20 -27.98
CA ASP A 478 17.15 6.68 -29.37
C ASP A 478 16.45 8.04 -29.49
N LYS A 479 17.23 9.08 -29.74
CA LYS A 479 16.74 10.47 -29.84
C LYS A 479 16.08 10.81 -31.17
N THR A 480 16.04 9.89 -32.14
CA THR A 480 15.63 10.18 -33.52
C THR A 480 14.13 10.01 -33.79
N ILE A 481 13.40 9.29 -32.94
CA ILE A 481 11.97 8.95 -33.12
C ILE A 481 11.18 9.28 -31.84
N LEU A 482 9.84 9.31 -31.95
CA LEU A 482 8.94 9.35 -30.79
C LEU A 482 9.07 8.04 -29.98
N ASN A 483 9.31 8.14 -28.66
CA ASN A 483 9.47 7.00 -27.75
C ASN A 483 8.13 6.29 -27.47
N ASN A 484 7.44 5.81 -28.49
CA ASN A 484 6.17 5.12 -28.34
C ASN A 484 6.28 3.72 -28.93
N VAL A 485 5.80 2.72 -28.20
CA VAL A 485 5.89 1.29 -28.54
C VAL A 485 4.50 0.69 -28.46
N CYS A 486 4.09 -0.01 -29.51
CA CYS A 486 2.85 -0.78 -29.52
C CYS A 486 3.18 -2.24 -29.79
N ILE A 487 2.86 -3.12 -28.85
CA ILE A 487 3.06 -4.57 -29.01
C ILE A 487 1.70 -5.24 -29.07
N THR A 488 1.34 -5.74 -30.24
CA THR A 488 0.07 -6.40 -30.48
C THR A 488 0.24 -7.90 -30.56
N ARG A 489 -0.65 -8.63 -29.89
CA ARG A 489 -0.55 -10.09 -29.74
C ARG A 489 -1.89 -10.69 -29.34
N PRO A 490 -2.16 -11.97 -29.60
CA PRO A 490 -3.44 -12.58 -29.27
C PRO A 490 -3.73 -12.59 -27.76
N ARG A 491 -4.99 -12.86 -27.43
CA ARG A 491 -5.41 -13.05 -26.04
C ARG A 491 -4.59 -14.18 -25.40
N ARG A 492 -4.28 -14.04 -24.11
CA ARG A 492 -3.51 -15.02 -23.28
C ARG A 492 -2.02 -15.14 -23.57
N PHE A 493 -1.43 -14.29 -24.41
CA PHE A 493 0.03 -14.25 -24.64
C PHE A 493 0.81 -13.42 -23.60
N GLY A 494 0.28 -13.27 -22.38
CA GLY A 494 0.99 -12.64 -21.26
C GLY A 494 1.02 -11.10 -21.26
N LYS A 495 0.04 -10.43 -21.88
CA LYS A 495 -0.10 -8.96 -21.90
C LYS A 495 -0.01 -8.32 -20.53
N THR A 496 -0.94 -8.69 -19.64
CA THR A 496 -1.03 -8.15 -18.28
C THR A 496 0.26 -8.34 -17.50
N VAL A 497 0.93 -9.49 -17.64
CA VAL A 497 2.21 -9.76 -16.95
C VAL A 497 3.29 -8.78 -17.39
N VAL A 498 3.37 -8.49 -18.68
CA VAL A 498 4.34 -7.53 -19.24
C VAL A 498 3.99 -6.11 -18.82
N VAL A 499 2.70 -5.74 -18.83
CA VAL A 499 2.24 -4.44 -18.31
C VAL A 499 2.71 -4.25 -16.86
N GLU A 500 2.41 -5.21 -15.98
CA GLU A 500 2.82 -5.14 -14.57
C GLU A 500 4.36 -5.13 -14.40
N MET A 501 5.09 -5.85 -15.25
CA MET A 501 6.56 -5.86 -15.25
C MET A 501 7.15 -4.49 -15.63
N ILE A 502 6.67 -3.89 -16.73
CA ILE A 502 7.09 -2.57 -17.22
C ILE A 502 6.73 -1.51 -16.18
N THR A 503 5.51 -1.57 -15.67
CA THR A 503 5.03 -0.76 -14.56
C THR A 503 5.97 -0.84 -13.36
N ALA A 504 6.31 -2.05 -12.91
CA ALA A 504 7.19 -2.26 -11.75
C ALA A 504 8.60 -1.67 -11.95
N TYR A 505 9.11 -1.70 -13.18
CA TYR A 505 10.44 -1.21 -13.51
C TYR A 505 10.50 0.33 -13.56
N TYR A 506 9.57 0.97 -14.27
CA TYR A 506 9.63 2.42 -14.47
C TYR A 506 9.00 3.23 -13.33
N SER A 507 8.02 2.66 -12.60
CA SER A 507 7.24 3.38 -11.59
C SER A 507 8.12 3.99 -10.52
N TYR A 508 7.98 5.29 -10.35
CA TYR A 508 8.63 6.01 -9.28
C TYR A 508 8.23 5.37 -7.95
N SER A 509 9.24 4.95 -7.20
CA SER A 509 9.07 4.33 -5.91
C SER A 509 10.08 4.96 -4.99
N GLU A 510 9.57 5.58 -3.94
CA GLU A 510 10.39 6.06 -2.86
C GLU A 510 11.07 4.91 -2.07
N SER A 511 10.64 3.66 -2.25
CA SER A 511 11.24 2.45 -1.66
C SER A 511 12.08 1.69 -2.69
N LYS A 512 13.10 0.94 -2.26
CA LYS A 512 13.86 0.07 -3.17
C LYS A 512 12.94 -0.90 -3.92
N ILE A 513 13.10 -0.93 -5.24
CA ILE A 513 12.46 -1.93 -6.11
C ILE A 513 13.34 -3.19 -6.04
N THR A 514 12.76 -4.29 -5.58
CA THR A 514 13.44 -5.57 -5.26
C THR A 514 12.99 -6.72 -6.15
N VAL A 515 11.88 -6.57 -6.88
CA VAL A 515 11.29 -7.64 -7.70
C VAL A 515 12.20 -8.10 -8.84
N PHE A 516 13.14 -7.25 -9.26
CA PHE A 516 14.15 -7.55 -10.27
C PHE A 516 15.39 -8.22 -9.70
N ASP A 517 15.57 -8.28 -8.38
CA ASP A 517 16.73 -8.92 -7.77
C ASP A 517 16.83 -10.38 -8.25
N LYS A 518 18.01 -10.76 -8.75
CA LYS A 518 18.31 -12.09 -9.29
C LYS A 518 17.51 -12.48 -10.55
N LYS A 519 16.88 -11.52 -11.24
CA LYS A 519 16.24 -11.73 -12.55
C LYS A 519 17.23 -11.62 -13.70
N ALA A 520 16.88 -12.16 -14.87
CA ALA A 520 17.73 -12.18 -16.07
C ALA A 520 18.27 -10.79 -16.43
N ILE A 521 17.43 -9.75 -16.34
CA ILE A 521 17.81 -8.37 -16.64
C ILE A 521 19.03 -7.89 -15.83
N THR A 522 19.20 -8.33 -14.58
CA THR A 522 20.29 -7.88 -13.68
C THR A 522 21.68 -8.30 -14.13
N LYS A 523 21.78 -9.25 -15.08
CA LYS A 523 23.04 -9.68 -15.67
C LYS A 523 23.59 -8.68 -16.70
N ASN A 524 22.77 -7.75 -17.18
CA ASN A 524 23.15 -6.77 -18.19
C ASN A 524 23.67 -5.47 -17.54
N LYS A 525 24.67 -4.83 -18.15
CA LYS A 525 25.18 -3.53 -17.65
C LYS A 525 24.12 -2.43 -17.81
N ASN A 526 24.08 -1.48 -16.87
CA ASN A 526 23.14 -0.34 -16.87
C ASN A 526 21.65 -0.75 -16.92
N TRP A 527 21.32 -1.98 -16.52
CA TRP A 527 19.94 -2.47 -16.51
C TRP A 527 19.02 -1.66 -15.60
N ASP A 528 19.58 -0.95 -14.61
CA ASP A 528 18.90 -0.14 -13.61
C ASP A 528 18.89 1.36 -13.95
N LYS A 529 19.38 1.74 -15.14
CA LYS A 529 19.47 3.14 -15.60
C LYS A 529 18.17 3.92 -15.42
N TYR A 530 17.03 3.27 -15.64
CA TYR A 530 15.69 3.85 -15.60
C TYR A 530 14.81 3.31 -14.46
N LEU A 531 15.35 2.40 -13.64
CA LEU A 531 14.63 1.74 -12.56
C LEU A 531 14.08 2.78 -11.58
N GLY A 532 12.76 2.87 -11.48
CA GLY A 532 12.04 3.76 -10.57
C GLY A 532 12.20 5.27 -10.82
N LYS A 533 12.60 5.71 -12.01
CA LYS A 533 12.90 7.14 -12.28
C LYS A 533 11.74 7.97 -12.83
N PHE A 534 10.62 7.33 -13.19
CA PHE A 534 9.53 8.01 -13.91
C PHE A 534 8.22 7.94 -13.16
N ASN A 535 7.38 8.94 -13.35
CA ASN A 535 5.98 8.78 -13.00
C ASN A 535 5.35 7.78 -13.97
N VAL A 536 4.64 6.76 -13.49
CA VAL A 536 3.90 5.82 -14.35
C VAL A 536 2.41 6.11 -14.26
N ILE A 537 1.75 6.21 -15.41
CA ILE A 537 0.29 6.19 -15.52
C ILE A 537 -0.10 4.90 -16.25
N GLN A 538 -0.78 3.98 -15.56
CA GLN A 538 -1.24 2.71 -16.12
C GLN A 538 -2.76 2.72 -16.31
N LEU A 539 -3.20 2.77 -17.57
CA LEU A 539 -4.60 2.74 -17.95
C LEU A 539 -4.96 1.38 -18.53
N ASN A 540 -6.07 0.81 -18.07
CA ASN A 540 -6.74 -0.27 -18.77
C ASN A 540 -8.09 0.28 -19.26
N MET A 541 -8.25 0.39 -20.57
CA MET A 541 -9.36 1.13 -21.18
C MET A 541 -10.72 0.44 -20.95
N PHE A 542 -10.74 -0.90 -20.84
CA PHE A 542 -11.96 -1.63 -20.51
C PHE A 542 -12.62 -1.14 -19.22
N ASN A 543 -11.83 -0.85 -18.18
CA ASN A 543 -12.36 -0.34 -16.91
C ASN A 543 -13.12 0.99 -17.03
N TYR A 544 -12.80 1.80 -18.04
CA TYR A 544 -13.40 3.12 -18.25
C TYR A 544 -14.59 3.09 -19.22
N PHE A 545 -14.72 2.05 -20.04
CA PHE A 545 -15.69 2.03 -21.14
C PHE A 545 -16.64 0.80 -21.16
N SER A 546 -16.50 -0.16 -20.24
CA SER A 546 -17.30 -1.40 -20.24
C SER A 546 -18.80 -1.21 -19.93
N ASN A 547 -19.18 -0.21 -19.12
CA ASN A 547 -20.53 -0.09 -18.52
C ASN A 547 -21.47 0.82 -19.33
N ASP A 548 -21.54 0.66 -20.66
CA ASP A 548 -22.36 1.49 -21.58
C ASP A 548 -22.16 3.01 -21.45
N LYS A 549 -20.99 3.40 -20.93
CA LYS A 549 -20.54 4.79 -20.84
C LYS A 549 -20.25 5.33 -22.23
N THR A 550 -20.56 6.61 -22.44
CA THR A 550 -20.13 7.35 -23.63
C THR A 550 -18.62 7.59 -23.60
N LEU A 551 -18.03 7.87 -24.77
CA LEU A 551 -16.61 8.22 -24.88
C LEU A 551 -16.21 9.37 -23.94
N ASN A 552 -17.04 10.42 -23.90
CA ASN A 552 -16.77 11.61 -23.07
C ASN A 552 -16.82 11.32 -21.57
N GLU A 553 -17.75 10.46 -21.12
CA GLU A 553 -17.83 10.05 -19.72
C GLU A 553 -16.56 9.29 -19.30
N GLY A 554 -16.12 8.32 -20.10
CA GLY A 554 -14.91 7.56 -19.82
C GLY A 554 -13.65 8.43 -19.82
N ILE A 555 -13.52 9.36 -20.78
CA ILE A 555 -12.39 10.32 -20.80
C ILE A 555 -12.39 11.22 -19.56
N ASN A 556 -13.55 11.71 -19.14
CA ASN A 556 -13.64 12.56 -17.94
C ASN A 556 -13.32 11.79 -16.67
N GLU A 557 -13.71 10.51 -16.58
CA GLU A 557 -13.35 9.63 -15.47
C GLU A 557 -11.83 9.36 -15.43
N ILE A 558 -11.19 9.13 -16.58
CA ILE A 558 -9.72 9.01 -16.66
C ILE A 558 -9.04 10.26 -16.09
N LYS A 559 -9.45 11.46 -16.53
CA LYS A 559 -8.87 12.72 -16.03
C LYS A 559 -9.05 12.89 -14.53
N LYS A 560 -10.27 12.62 -14.04
CA LYS A 560 -10.62 12.72 -12.62
C LYS A 560 -9.78 11.75 -11.79
N ASP A 561 -9.71 10.49 -12.19
CA ASP A 561 -8.98 9.46 -11.46
C ASP A 561 -7.48 9.76 -11.43
N ILE A 562 -6.87 10.21 -12.54
CA ILE A 562 -5.46 10.65 -12.57
C ILE A 562 -5.23 11.73 -11.50
N ILE A 563 -6.07 12.78 -11.47
CA ILE A 563 -5.94 13.88 -10.50
C ILE A 563 -6.10 13.37 -9.06
N GLU A 564 -7.11 12.53 -8.79
CA GLU A 564 -7.34 11.98 -7.45
C GLU A 564 -6.18 11.09 -6.98
N CYS A 565 -5.58 10.31 -7.88
CA CYS A 565 -4.42 9.47 -7.58
C CYS A 565 -3.17 10.31 -7.29
N VAL A 566 -2.92 11.36 -8.07
CA VAL A 566 -1.79 12.26 -7.84
C VAL A 566 -1.97 13.03 -6.53
N LYS A 567 -3.18 13.53 -6.20
CA LYS A 567 -3.46 14.19 -4.90
C LYS A 567 -3.16 13.31 -3.69
N LYS A 568 -3.33 11.99 -3.80
CA LYS A 568 -3.00 11.05 -2.71
C LYS A 568 -1.49 10.90 -2.50
N THR A 569 -0.69 11.07 -3.53
CA THR A 569 0.78 10.98 -3.44
C THR A 569 1.41 12.34 -3.13
N ILE A 570 0.81 13.41 -3.63
CA ILE A 570 1.24 14.81 -3.48
C ILE A 570 0.07 15.60 -2.86
N PRO A 571 0.02 15.74 -1.51
CA PRO A 571 -1.12 16.37 -0.81
C PRO A 571 -1.44 17.81 -1.25
N ASP A 572 -0.41 18.57 -1.64
CA ASP A 572 -0.54 19.96 -2.08
C ASP A 572 -0.84 20.10 -3.59
N PHE A 573 -1.07 18.99 -4.30
CA PHE A 573 -1.33 19.00 -5.73
C PHE A 573 -2.68 19.65 -6.05
N GLN A 574 -2.62 20.81 -6.71
CA GLN A 574 -3.80 21.56 -7.14
C GLN A 574 -3.98 21.47 -8.65
N CYS A 575 -4.94 20.64 -9.07
CA CYS A 575 -5.34 20.50 -10.47
C CYS A 575 -6.88 20.39 -10.57
N ASN A 576 -7.46 21.07 -11.58
CA ASN A 576 -8.90 21.03 -11.90
C ASN A 576 -9.14 19.96 -13.00
N TYR A 577 -10.21 19.16 -12.86
CA TYR A 577 -10.60 18.11 -13.80
C TYR A 577 -11.12 18.66 -15.15
N GLU A 578 -11.54 19.92 -15.21
CA GLU A 578 -11.92 20.60 -16.46
C GLU A 578 -10.72 20.90 -17.37
N LYS A 579 -9.49 20.74 -16.86
CA LYS A 579 -8.28 20.92 -17.66
C LYS A 579 -8.16 19.81 -18.72
N ASN A 580 -7.62 20.17 -19.88
CA ASN A 580 -7.22 19.19 -20.90
C ASN A 580 -6.09 18.30 -20.36
N ILE A 581 -6.00 17.04 -20.82
CA ILE A 581 -5.04 16.05 -20.35
C ILE A 581 -3.60 16.57 -20.37
N ASN A 582 -3.20 17.35 -21.39
CA ASN A 582 -1.86 17.95 -21.47
C ASN A 582 -1.57 18.89 -20.31
N LYS A 583 -2.56 19.68 -19.86
CA LYS A 583 -2.37 20.55 -18.69
C LYS A 583 -2.22 19.73 -17.40
N ILE A 584 -2.95 18.62 -17.26
CA ILE A 584 -2.80 17.70 -16.13
C ILE A 584 -1.39 17.11 -16.11
N ILE A 585 -0.89 16.66 -17.27
CA ILE A 585 0.47 16.11 -17.44
C ILE A 585 1.54 17.17 -17.13
N ASN A 586 1.35 18.41 -17.59
CA ASN A 586 2.22 19.53 -17.26
C ASN A 586 2.26 19.76 -15.75
N GLU A 587 1.11 19.81 -15.08
CA GLU A 587 1.05 20.01 -13.63
C GLU A 587 1.73 18.88 -12.86
N ILE A 588 1.56 17.63 -13.28
CA ILE A 588 2.27 16.49 -12.68
C ILE A 588 3.78 16.67 -12.84
N TYR A 589 4.25 17.04 -14.04
CA TYR A 589 5.67 17.26 -14.31
C TYR A 589 6.24 18.41 -13.47
N GLU A 590 5.58 19.58 -13.42
CA GLU A 590 6.03 20.74 -12.64
C GLU A 590 6.10 20.42 -11.12
N ASN A 591 5.16 19.63 -10.60
CA ASN A 591 5.14 19.27 -9.19
C ASN A 591 6.15 18.17 -8.83
N THR A 592 6.55 17.32 -9.78
CA THR A 592 7.39 16.14 -9.49
C THR A 592 8.79 16.23 -10.07
N GLY A 593 9.04 17.08 -11.06
CA GLY A 593 10.28 17.13 -11.84
C GLY A 593 10.57 15.86 -12.66
N ARG A 594 9.59 14.94 -12.79
CA ARG A 594 9.79 13.62 -13.39
C ARG A 594 8.93 13.46 -14.64
N LYS A 595 9.53 12.98 -15.73
CA LYS A 595 8.81 12.56 -16.94
C LYS A 595 7.89 11.37 -16.63
N ILE A 596 6.91 11.17 -17.52
CA ILE A 596 5.87 10.14 -17.41
C ILE A 596 6.17 8.97 -18.35
N VAL A 597 6.00 7.75 -17.87
CA VAL A 597 5.84 6.54 -18.68
C VAL A 597 4.36 6.19 -18.71
N LEU A 598 3.75 6.27 -19.90
CA LEU A 598 2.33 6.01 -20.11
C LEU A 598 2.14 4.57 -20.58
N ILE A 599 1.32 3.80 -19.87
CA ILE A 599 1.02 2.41 -20.21
C ILE A 599 -0.47 2.29 -20.48
N ILE A 600 -0.85 1.87 -21.68
CA ILE A 600 -2.25 1.72 -22.11
C ILE A 600 -2.49 0.27 -22.50
N ASP A 601 -3.23 -0.41 -21.65
CA ASP A 601 -3.75 -1.77 -21.83
C ASP A 601 -5.17 -1.71 -22.40
N GLU A 602 -5.53 -2.72 -23.19
CA GLU A 602 -6.83 -2.80 -23.89
C GLU A 602 -7.14 -1.58 -24.78
N TRP A 603 -6.11 -0.96 -25.38
CA TRP A 603 -6.28 0.29 -26.11
C TRP A 603 -7.26 0.20 -27.29
N ASP A 604 -7.40 -0.97 -27.92
CA ASP A 604 -8.29 -1.20 -29.07
C ASP A 604 -9.75 -1.48 -28.66
N TYR A 605 -10.07 -1.49 -27.36
CA TYR A 605 -11.37 -1.89 -26.84
C TYR A 605 -12.52 -1.05 -27.44
N ILE A 606 -12.36 0.28 -27.48
CA ILE A 606 -13.35 1.19 -28.06
C ILE A 606 -13.58 0.88 -29.53
N LEU A 607 -12.51 0.54 -30.26
CA LEU A 607 -12.57 0.26 -31.70
C LEU A 607 -13.37 -1.00 -32.01
N ARG A 608 -13.31 -1.98 -31.11
CA ARG A 608 -14.07 -3.24 -31.22
C ARG A 608 -15.48 -3.14 -30.66
N LYS A 609 -15.74 -2.22 -29.73
CA LYS A 609 -17.07 -2.04 -29.15
C LYS A 609 -17.99 -1.25 -30.09
N HIS A 610 -17.43 -0.29 -30.81
CA HIS A 610 -18.15 0.64 -31.67
C HIS A 610 -17.75 0.46 -33.14
N GLU A 611 -17.72 -0.79 -33.62
CA GLU A 611 -17.17 -1.14 -34.94
C GLU A 611 -17.71 -0.26 -36.08
N ASP A 612 -19.00 0.11 -36.04
CA ASP A 612 -19.68 0.93 -37.06
C ASP A 612 -19.66 2.45 -36.81
N ASP A 613 -19.00 2.95 -35.76
CA ASP A 613 -19.00 4.37 -35.38
C ASP A 613 -17.63 5.04 -35.61
N MET A 614 -17.44 5.53 -36.83
CA MET A 614 -16.22 6.22 -37.23
C MET A 614 -15.98 7.55 -36.49
N GLU A 615 -17.03 8.23 -36.03
CA GLU A 615 -16.90 9.51 -35.32
C GLU A 615 -16.32 9.29 -33.91
N THR A 616 -16.82 8.25 -33.21
CA THR A 616 -16.25 7.80 -31.93
C THR A 616 -14.81 7.33 -32.09
N HIS A 617 -14.48 6.60 -33.16
CA HIS A 617 -13.09 6.19 -33.44
C HIS A 617 -12.15 7.38 -33.61
N ILE A 618 -12.51 8.37 -34.43
CA ILE A 618 -11.70 9.57 -34.65
C ILE A 618 -11.51 10.34 -33.34
N SER A 619 -12.60 10.56 -32.60
CA SER A 619 -12.56 11.29 -31.32
C SER A 619 -11.68 10.60 -30.28
N TYR A 620 -11.73 9.27 -30.20
CA TYR A 620 -10.88 8.49 -29.31
C TYR A 620 -9.40 8.55 -29.71
N MET A 621 -9.10 8.49 -31.01
CA MET A 621 -7.73 8.62 -31.54
C MET A 621 -7.15 10.00 -31.30
N ASP A 622 -7.95 11.06 -31.41
CA ASP A 622 -7.53 12.42 -31.11
C ASP A 622 -7.26 12.62 -29.61
N PHE A 623 -8.06 12.00 -28.74
CA PHE A 623 -7.77 11.95 -27.30
C PHE A 623 -6.42 11.27 -27.01
N LEU A 624 -6.17 10.09 -27.60
CA LEU A 624 -4.88 9.40 -27.45
C LEU A 624 -3.72 10.24 -28.00
N ALA A 625 -3.89 10.89 -29.15
CA ALA A 625 -2.87 11.75 -29.74
C ALA A 625 -2.51 12.94 -28.86
N LEU A 626 -3.51 13.60 -28.26
CA LEU A 626 -3.28 14.68 -27.31
C LEU A 626 -2.46 14.16 -26.14
N PHE A 627 -2.82 13.01 -25.60
CA PHE A 627 -2.13 12.40 -24.47
C PHE A 627 -0.68 12.02 -24.82
N ILE A 628 -0.41 11.42 -25.97
CA ILE A 628 0.89 10.78 -26.29
C ILE A 628 1.93 11.77 -26.86
N LYS A 629 1.52 12.82 -27.58
CA LYS A 629 2.45 13.64 -28.38
C LYS A 629 3.37 14.58 -27.59
N ASP A 630 3.20 14.73 -26.27
CA ASP A 630 4.04 15.59 -25.43
C ASP A 630 5.41 14.96 -25.12
N LYS A 631 6.39 15.16 -26.02
CA LYS A 631 7.75 14.61 -25.91
C LYS A 631 8.58 15.18 -24.77
N GLU A 632 8.23 16.38 -24.28
CA GLU A 632 9.00 17.00 -23.20
C GLU A 632 8.75 16.28 -21.89
N ARG A 633 7.49 15.88 -21.66
CA ARG A 633 7.01 15.34 -20.39
C ARG A 633 6.78 13.83 -20.41
N ILE A 634 6.63 13.22 -21.58
CA ILE A 634 6.49 11.76 -21.74
C ILE A 634 7.82 11.16 -22.16
N ALA A 635 8.29 10.18 -21.40
CA ALA A 635 9.53 9.46 -21.65
C ALA A 635 9.33 8.21 -22.52
N LEU A 636 8.20 7.52 -22.33
CA LEU A 636 7.81 6.31 -23.06
C LEU A 636 6.29 6.18 -23.06
N THR A 637 5.70 5.83 -24.20
CA THR A 637 4.34 5.27 -24.26
C THR A 637 4.42 3.79 -24.62
N TYR A 638 3.81 2.92 -23.82
CA TYR A 638 3.65 1.50 -24.12
C TYR A 638 2.17 1.17 -24.30
N MET A 639 1.80 0.64 -25.47
CA MET A 639 0.45 0.19 -25.80
C MET A 639 0.45 -1.30 -26.07
N THR A 640 -0.59 -2.02 -25.63
CA THR A 640 -0.79 -3.41 -26.02
C THR A 640 -2.27 -3.75 -26.13
N GLU A 641 -2.65 -4.43 -27.21
CA GLU A 641 -3.88 -5.23 -27.31
C GLU A 641 -3.82 -6.16 -28.55
N ILE A 642 -4.93 -6.68 -29.06
CA ILE A 642 -4.92 -7.73 -30.10
C ILE A 642 -4.70 -7.15 -31.49
N LEU A 643 -5.23 -5.96 -31.78
CA LEU A 643 -5.22 -5.39 -33.11
C LEU A 643 -4.07 -4.40 -33.35
N PRO A 644 -3.45 -4.39 -34.55
CA PRO A 644 -2.47 -3.37 -34.97
C PRO A 644 -3.08 -1.96 -35.12
N ILE A 645 -2.25 -0.92 -35.19
CA ILE A 645 -2.70 0.47 -35.29
C ILE A 645 -3.20 0.77 -36.71
N LYS A 646 -4.46 1.19 -36.82
CA LYS A 646 -5.13 1.52 -38.09
C LYS A 646 -4.78 2.91 -38.63
N GLU A 647 -4.82 3.08 -39.96
CA GLU A 647 -4.88 4.38 -40.63
C GLU A 647 -6.33 4.78 -40.85
N TYR A 648 -6.69 5.96 -40.35
CA TYR A 648 -7.97 6.60 -40.62
C TYR A 648 -7.70 7.79 -41.56
N LYS A 649 -8.30 7.77 -42.77
CA LYS A 649 -8.21 8.77 -43.86
C LYS A 649 -7.41 10.04 -43.53
N ARG A 650 -6.24 10.28 -44.16
CA ARG A 650 -5.36 11.49 -44.13
C ARG A 650 -5.07 12.20 -42.78
N ASN A 651 -5.73 11.85 -41.68
CA ASN A 651 -5.76 12.57 -40.41
C ASN A 651 -5.61 11.63 -39.19
N SER A 652 -5.21 10.36 -39.34
CA SER A 652 -4.94 9.53 -38.16
C SER A 652 -3.76 10.05 -37.35
N SER A 653 -4.08 10.76 -36.27
CA SER A 653 -3.15 11.53 -35.46
C SER A 653 -2.01 10.70 -34.81
N ILE A 654 -2.13 9.37 -34.69
CA ILE A 654 -1.15 8.51 -34.00
C ILE A 654 -0.45 7.45 -34.88
N LYS A 655 -0.83 7.26 -36.16
CA LYS A 655 -0.11 6.31 -37.03
C LYS A 655 1.24 6.89 -37.44
N GLY A 656 2.29 6.08 -37.45
CA GLY A 656 3.66 6.50 -37.83
C GLY A 656 4.47 7.14 -36.70
N ILE A 657 3.90 7.26 -35.48
CA ILE A 657 4.63 7.73 -34.29
C ILE A 657 4.99 6.61 -33.31
N PHE A 658 4.73 5.34 -33.67
CA PHE A 658 4.96 4.15 -32.86
C PHE A 658 5.96 3.20 -33.52
N TRP A 659 6.82 2.60 -32.71
CA TRP A 659 7.44 1.32 -33.00
C TRP A 659 6.40 0.22 -32.81
N GLU A 660 5.90 -0.30 -33.92
CA GLU A 660 4.86 -1.31 -33.92
C GLU A 660 5.42 -2.72 -34.09
N PHE A 661 5.11 -3.60 -33.15
CA PHE A 661 5.47 -5.00 -33.17
C PHE A 661 4.18 -5.83 -33.17
N THR A 662 3.96 -6.57 -34.25
CA THR A 662 2.73 -7.33 -34.46
C THR A 662 3.02 -8.83 -34.61
N MET A 663 1.99 -9.66 -34.69
CA MET A 663 2.17 -11.09 -34.98
C MET A 663 2.75 -11.38 -36.37
N THR A 664 2.53 -10.49 -37.34
CA THR A 664 3.10 -10.61 -38.69
C THR A 664 4.51 -10.02 -38.78
N SER A 665 4.86 -9.09 -37.89
CA SER A 665 6.18 -8.47 -37.81
C SER A 665 6.65 -8.28 -36.34
N PRO A 666 7.03 -9.36 -35.64
CA PRO A 666 7.38 -9.30 -34.22
C PRO A 666 8.83 -8.87 -33.94
N SER A 667 9.72 -8.91 -34.95
CA SER A 667 11.14 -8.53 -34.86
C SER A 667 11.84 -9.17 -33.63
N ASN A 668 12.77 -8.46 -32.99
CA ASN A 668 13.54 -8.91 -31.82
C ASN A 668 12.69 -9.17 -30.58
N ILE A 669 11.43 -8.71 -30.56
CA ILE A 669 10.50 -8.87 -29.45
C ILE A 669 9.86 -10.26 -29.42
N ALA A 670 9.94 -11.02 -30.52
CA ALA A 670 9.31 -12.34 -30.65
C ALA A 670 9.58 -13.28 -29.45
N LYS A 671 10.81 -13.32 -28.93
CA LYS A 671 11.19 -14.16 -27.76
C LYS A 671 10.48 -13.80 -26.45
N TYR A 672 9.90 -12.60 -26.35
CA TYR A 672 9.17 -12.13 -25.17
C TYR A 672 7.64 -12.30 -25.29
N VAL A 673 7.15 -12.82 -26.42
CA VAL A 673 5.73 -13.04 -26.69
C VAL A 673 5.39 -14.52 -26.49
N GLY A 674 4.48 -14.84 -25.56
CA GLY A 674 4.13 -16.23 -25.25
C GLY A 674 5.30 -17.01 -24.64
N PHE A 675 5.32 -18.33 -24.80
CA PHE A 675 6.41 -19.20 -24.34
C PHE A 675 7.17 -19.81 -25.53
N THR A 676 8.49 -19.94 -25.42
CA THR A 676 9.31 -20.71 -26.36
C THR A 676 9.27 -22.20 -26.04
N ASP A 677 9.67 -23.05 -26.99
CA ASP A 677 9.76 -24.50 -26.77
C ASP A 677 10.66 -24.88 -25.59
N GLU A 678 11.75 -24.15 -25.40
CA GLU A 678 12.67 -24.34 -24.27
C GLU A 678 12.02 -23.95 -22.94
N GLU A 679 11.29 -22.84 -22.91
CA GLU A 679 10.55 -22.39 -21.73
C GLU A 679 9.43 -23.38 -21.36
N VAL A 680 8.72 -23.93 -22.36
CA VAL A 680 7.70 -24.96 -22.16
C VAL A 680 8.32 -26.24 -21.60
N LYS A 681 9.44 -26.72 -22.16
CA LYS A 681 10.16 -27.89 -21.62
C LYS A 681 10.58 -27.67 -20.17
N MET A 682 11.18 -26.53 -19.86
CA MET A 682 11.56 -26.15 -18.49
C MET A 682 10.35 -26.13 -17.54
N LEU A 683 9.22 -25.56 -17.96
CA LEU A 683 7.99 -25.53 -17.16
C LEU A 683 7.43 -26.94 -16.93
N CYS A 684 7.43 -27.80 -17.95
CA CYS A 684 7.01 -29.18 -17.83
C CYS A 684 7.89 -29.95 -16.82
N ASP A 685 9.20 -29.76 -16.87
CA ASP A 685 10.12 -30.44 -15.95
C ASP A 685 9.97 -29.90 -14.52
N LYS A 686 9.87 -28.58 -14.34
CA LYS A 686 9.52 -27.97 -13.04
C LYS A 686 8.24 -28.57 -12.48
N TYR A 687 7.21 -28.75 -13.32
CA TYR A 687 5.92 -29.31 -12.89
C TYR A 687 6.01 -30.79 -12.47
N LYS A 688 6.79 -31.61 -13.19
CA LYS A 688 7.04 -33.02 -12.83
C LYS A 688 7.66 -33.15 -11.44
N HIS A 689 8.55 -32.23 -11.08
CA HIS A 689 9.28 -32.23 -9.81
C HIS A 689 8.55 -31.53 -8.64
N LEU A 690 7.32 -31.01 -8.84
CA LEU A 690 6.52 -30.49 -7.73
C LEU A 690 6.01 -31.62 -6.83
N SER A 691 6.03 -31.42 -5.51
CA SER A 691 5.43 -32.36 -4.55
C SER A 691 3.91 -32.44 -4.71
N ASP A 692 3.31 -33.56 -4.31
CA ASP A 692 1.87 -33.80 -4.50
C ASP A 692 0.99 -32.80 -3.74
N SER A 693 1.41 -32.35 -2.55
CA SER A 693 0.74 -31.26 -1.82
C SER A 693 0.76 -29.92 -2.59
N ASN A 694 1.83 -29.64 -3.34
CA ASN A 694 1.91 -28.44 -4.17
C ASN A 694 1.03 -28.57 -5.42
N LYS A 695 0.97 -29.76 -6.02
CA LYS A 695 0.05 -30.07 -7.13
C LYS A 695 -1.42 -29.94 -6.70
N GLU A 696 -1.77 -30.37 -5.48
CA GLU A 696 -3.11 -30.18 -4.92
C GLU A 696 -3.47 -28.71 -4.67
N LYS A 697 -2.55 -27.90 -4.11
CA LYS A 697 -2.77 -26.44 -3.97
C LYS A 697 -3.00 -25.77 -5.31
N ILE A 698 -2.28 -26.18 -6.34
CA ILE A 698 -2.47 -25.73 -7.72
C ILE A 698 -3.86 -26.10 -8.23
N ASN A 699 -4.30 -27.35 -8.03
CA ASN A 699 -5.63 -27.79 -8.43
C ASN A 699 -6.74 -27.07 -7.66
N ASN A 700 -6.55 -26.80 -6.36
CA ASN A 700 -7.47 -26.00 -5.56
C ASN A 700 -7.52 -24.53 -6.00
N TYR A 701 -6.41 -23.95 -6.45
CA TYR A 701 -6.39 -22.59 -7.02
C TYR A 701 -7.16 -22.53 -8.35
N LYS A 702 -7.03 -23.57 -9.21
CA LYS A 702 -7.85 -23.74 -10.42
C LYS A 702 -9.34 -23.89 -10.09
N ASN A 703 -9.68 -24.66 -9.05
CA ASN A 703 -11.06 -24.86 -8.61
C ASN A 703 -11.68 -23.58 -8.01
N LYS A 704 -10.90 -22.74 -7.31
CA LYS A 704 -11.37 -21.45 -6.79
C LYS A 704 -11.70 -20.43 -7.89
N LEU A 705 -11.03 -20.50 -9.05
CA LEU A 705 -11.36 -19.70 -10.23
C LEU A 705 -12.62 -20.23 -10.96
N ARG A 706 -13.02 -21.49 -10.73
CA ARG A 706 -14.26 -22.10 -11.23
C ARG A 706 -15.35 -22.11 -10.15
N LYS A 707 -16.04 -20.99 -9.91
CA LYS A 707 -17.33 -21.05 -9.17
C LYS A 707 -18.47 -21.48 -10.12
N ARG A 708 -18.81 -22.78 -10.03
CA ARG A 708 -20.02 -23.52 -10.47
C ARG A 708 -19.77 -24.63 -11.51
N LYS A 709 -19.49 -25.86 -11.05
CA LYS A 709 -20.34 -27.08 -11.16
C LYS A 709 -19.53 -28.31 -10.69
N LYS A 710 -20.27 -29.35 -10.31
CA LYS A 710 -19.98 -30.45 -9.36
C LYS A 710 -18.76 -31.34 -9.66
N GLU A 711 -18.25 -31.89 -8.56
CA GLU A 711 -17.47 -33.13 -8.33
C GLU A 711 -17.96 -34.30 -9.23
N ASN A 712 -17.18 -35.25 -9.74
CA ASN A 712 -16.00 -35.96 -9.24
C ASN A 712 -15.16 -36.54 -10.41
N ASP A 713 -13.99 -37.07 -10.05
CA ASP A 713 -13.15 -38.09 -10.74
C ASP A 713 -11.83 -37.67 -11.45
N GLU A 714 -10.79 -38.39 -11.01
CA GLU A 714 -9.43 -38.62 -11.52
C GLU A 714 -8.40 -37.47 -11.55
N LEU A 715 -7.57 -37.48 -10.50
CA LEU A 715 -6.27 -36.82 -10.43
C LEU A 715 -5.35 -37.27 -11.59
N ILE A 716 -4.98 -36.30 -12.43
CA ILE A 716 -3.89 -36.30 -13.44
C ILE A 716 -4.22 -37.01 -14.76
N LYS A 717 -4.68 -36.26 -15.80
CA LYS A 717 -4.21 -36.42 -17.20
C LYS A 717 -4.77 -35.52 -18.33
N HIS A 718 -5.55 -34.47 -18.09
CA HIS A 718 -6.15 -33.75 -19.22
C HIS A 718 -5.48 -32.39 -19.49
N ILE A 719 -4.76 -32.30 -20.62
CA ILE A 719 -4.52 -31.02 -21.32
C ILE A 719 -5.90 -30.54 -21.77
N GLU A 720 -6.49 -29.61 -21.02
CA GLU A 720 -7.79 -29.02 -21.35
C GLU A 720 -7.67 -28.01 -22.50
N ASN A 721 -8.74 -27.83 -23.27
CA ASN A 721 -8.86 -26.73 -24.23
C ASN A 721 -9.28 -25.46 -23.46
N TYR A 722 -8.47 -24.42 -23.52
CA TYR A 722 -8.67 -23.16 -22.84
C TYR A 722 -9.39 -22.13 -23.74
N TRP A 723 -9.54 -22.38 -25.03
CA TRP A 723 -10.51 -21.66 -25.87
C TRP A 723 -11.93 -22.16 -25.55
N ASN A 724 -12.67 -21.44 -24.69
CA ASN A 724 -14.05 -21.76 -24.32
C ASN A 724 -15.02 -20.58 -24.56
N ASN A 725 -15.88 -20.79 -25.57
CA ASN A 725 -17.33 -20.57 -25.72
C ASN A 725 -18.01 -19.30 -25.16
N THR A 726 -18.12 -18.29 -26.02
CA THR A 726 -19.41 -17.81 -26.61
C THR A 726 -19.12 -16.59 -27.50
N GLU A 727 -18.21 -15.71 -27.06
CA GLU A 727 -17.86 -14.47 -27.77
C GLU A 727 -16.78 -14.68 -28.86
N THR A 728 -15.79 -15.54 -28.60
CA THR A 728 -14.75 -15.92 -29.58
C THR A 728 -15.31 -16.79 -30.72
N PHE A 729 -16.39 -17.51 -30.44
CA PHE A 729 -17.05 -18.44 -31.36
C PHE A 729 -17.78 -17.74 -32.51
N ARG A 730 -18.52 -16.65 -32.22
CA ARG A 730 -19.18 -15.83 -33.26
C ARG A 730 -18.16 -15.17 -34.17
N LEU A 731 -17.16 -14.50 -33.57
CA LEU A 731 -16.12 -13.79 -34.31
C LEU A 731 -15.43 -14.67 -35.36
N LEU A 732 -15.00 -15.89 -35.00
CA LEU A 732 -14.35 -16.79 -35.96
C LEU A 732 -15.29 -17.20 -37.11
N SER A 733 -16.53 -17.57 -36.77
CA SER A 733 -17.54 -17.96 -37.76
C SER A 733 -17.85 -16.83 -38.75
N ASP A 734 -17.98 -15.60 -38.25
CA ASP A 734 -18.33 -14.44 -39.08
C ASP A 734 -17.26 -14.17 -40.16
N TYR A 735 -15.98 -14.32 -39.81
CA TYR A 735 -14.87 -14.18 -40.76
C TYR A 735 -14.74 -15.34 -41.75
N ILE A 736 -14.89 -16.59 -41.28
CA ILE A 736 -14.81 -17.79 -42.13
C ILE A 736 -15.95 -17.81 -43.18
N ASN A 737 -17.11 -17.24 -42.85
CA ASN A 737 -18.28 -17.24 -43.71
C ASN A 737 -18.32 -16.07 -44.70
N MET A 738 -17.33 -15.19 -44.72
CA MET A 738 -17.26 -14.11 -45.71
C MET A 738 -17.17 -14.68 -47.13
N ASP A 739 -17.86 -14.04 -48.07
CA ASP A 739 -18.02 -14.51 -49.44
C ASP A 739 -16.83 -14.09 -50.33
N PHE A 740 -15.64 -14.62 -50.00
CA PHE A 740 -14.43 -14.45 -50.81
C PHE A 740 -14.09 -15.74 -51.56
N PHE A 741 -13.76 -15.60 -52.84
CA PHE A 741 -13.34 -16.71 -53.71
C PHE A 741 -12.20 -17.52 -53.06
N GLU A 742 -12.33 -18.85 -53.01
CA GLU A 742 -11.39 -19.83 -52.42
C GLU A 742 -11.13 -19.75 -50.91
N LEU A 743 -11.73 -18.80 -50.17
CA LEU A 743 -11.44 -18.65 -48.74
C LEU A 743 -11.78 -19.93 -47.95
N LYS A 744 -12.90 -20.59 -48.28
CA LYS A 744 -13.34 -21.80 -47.59
C LYS A 744 -12.48 -22.99 -47.96
N GLU A 745 -12.13 -23.13 -49.24
CA GLU A 745 -11.22 -24.15 -49.75
C GLU A 745 -9.83 -24.04 -49.11
N ASP A 746 -9.33 -22.82 -48.93
CA ASP A 746 -8.05 -22.55 -48.27
C ASP A 746 -8.08 -22.91 -46.77
N ILE A 747 -9.18 -22.59 -46.08
CA ILE A 747 -9.37 -23.00 -44.68
C ILE A 747 -9.44 -24.52 -44.58
N LEU A 748 -10.16 -25.19 -45.49
CA LEU A 748 -10.23 -26.65 -45.57
C LEU A 748 -8.85 -27.26 -45.77
N TYR A 749 -8.05 -26.68 -46.67
CA TYR A 749 -6.67 -27.09 -46.88
C TYR A 749 -5.85 -26.96 -45.60
N LEU A 750 -5.92 -25.84 -44.89
CA LEU A 750 -5.23 -25.65 -43.61
C LEU A 750 -5.69 -26.63 -42.51
N MET A 751 -6.94 -27.11 -42.58
CA MET A 751 -7.48 -28.08 -41.62
C MET A 751 -7.06 -29.52 -41.90
N ASP A 752 -6.81 -29.88 -43.17
CA ASP A 752 -6.60 -31.27 -43.60
C ASP A 752 -5.33 -31.89 -42.99
N ASP A 753 -4.21 -31.16 -42.99
CA ASP A 753 -2.97 -31.55 -42.31
C ASP A 753 -2.44 -30.39 -41.47
N LYS A 754 -1.99 -30.71 -40.25
CA LYS A 754 -1.31 -29.77 -39.34
C LYS A 754 -0.06 -29.12 -39.93
N ASN A 755 0.51 -29.68 -40.99
CA ASN A 755 1.70 -29.18 -41.68
C ASN A 755 1.34 -28.34 -42.93
N ASN A 756 0.06 -28.20 -43.26
CA ASN A 756 -0.36 -27.40 -44.41
C ASN A 756 -0.12 -25.92 -44.13
N GLU A 757 0.47 -25.25 -45.12
CA GLU A 757 0.82 -23.83 -45.10
C GLU A 757 0.25 -23.17 -46.36
N LEU A 758 -0.41 -22.03 -46.21
CA LEU A 758 -0.99 -21.27 -47.32
C LEU A 758 -0.27 -19.95 -47.50
N LYS A 759 0.17 -19.62 -48.73
CA LYS A 759 0.81 -18.35 -49.03
C LYS A 759 -0.23 -17.23 -49.11
N ILE A 760 0.04 -16.11 -48.42
CA ILE A 760 -0.85 -14.94 -48.40
C ILE A 760 -0.06 -13.64 -48.61
N ASN A 761 -0.73 -12.58 -49.05
CA ASN A 761 -0.18 -11.23 -49.08
C ASN A 761 -0.73 -10.37 -47.93
N ILE A 762 0.17 -9.97 -47.01
CA ILE A 762 -0.19 -9.16 -45.84
C ILE A 762 -0.10 -7.64 -46.09
N GLU A 763 0.43 -7.19 -47.23
CA GLU A 763 0.74 -5.76 -47.46
C GLU A 763 -0.51 -4.87 -47.50
N ASN A 764 -1.64 -5.42 -47.94
CA ASN A 764 -2.89 -4.68 -48.09
C ASN A 764 -3.75 -4.64 -46.82
N TYR A 765 -3.35 -5.34 -45.75
CA TYR A 765 -4.14 -5.45 -44.54
C TYR A 765 -4.15 -4.13 -43.74
N GLN A 766 -5.31 -3.48 -43.66
CA GLN A 766 -5.48 -2.17 -42.98
C GLN A 766 -6.12 -2.27 -41.58
N ASN A 767 -6.36 -3.48 -41.09
CA ASN A 767 -6.98 -3.72 -39.78
C ASN A 767 -8.34 -3.02 -39.61
N ASN A 768 -9.20 -3.16 -40.63
CA ASN A 768 -10.55 -2.61 -40.64
C ASN A 768 -11.58 -3.73 -40.82
N THR A 769 -12.38 -4.02 -39.81
CA THR A 769 -13.46 -5.02 -39.89
C THR A 769 -14.55 -4.62 -40.89
N MET A 770 -14.74 -3.32 -41.14
CA MET A 770 -15.66 -2.79 -42.16
C MET A 770 -15.12 -2.80 -43.60
N GLU A 771 -13.81 -2.97 -43.82
CA GLU A 771 -13.16 -2.94 -45.14
C GLU A 771 -12.27 -4.17 -45.35
N ILE A 772 -12.71 -5.35 -44.90
CA ILE A 772 -12.10 -6.60 -45.35
C ILE A 772 -12.44 -6.74 -46.83
N ASN A 773 -11.42 -6.71 -47.70
CA ASN A 773 -11.61 -6.65 -49.15
C ASN A 773 -11.13 -7.92 -49.88
N SER A 774 -10.46 -8.83 -49.17
CA SER A 774 -9.88 -10.04 -49.75
C SER A 774 -9.79 -11.20 -48.75
N LYS A 775 -9.60 -12.43 -49.28
CA LYS A 775 -9.30 -13.61 -48.45
C LYS A 775 -8.02 -13.44 -47.63
N ASP A 776 -7.01 -12.76 -48.17
CA ASP A 776 -5.74 -12.50 -47.49
C ASP A 776 -5.93 -11.57 -46.28
N ASP A 777 -6.85 -10.58 -46.37
CA ASP A 777 -7.20 -9.72 -45.23
C ASP A 777 -7.86 -10.52 -44.11
N VAL A 778 -8.77 -11.44 -44.45
CA VAL A 778 -9.41 -12.35 -43.49
C VAL A 778 -8.35 -13.20 -42.78
N LEU A 779 -7.47 -13.86 -43.55
CA LEU A 779 -6.44 -14.73 -43.01
C LEU A 779 -5.44 -13.95 -42.15
N THR A 780 -5.07 -12.74 -42.55
CA THR A 780 -4.21 -11.85 -41.76
C THR A 780 -4.89 -11.42 -40.46
N HIS A 781 -6.19 -11.10 -40.49
CA HIS A 781 -6.95 -10.80 -39.28
C HIS A 781 -6.97 -11.98 -38.30
N LEU A 782 -7.17 -13.20 -38.81
CA LEU A 782 -7.13 -14.43 -38.02
C LEU A 782 -5.76 -14.71 -37.37
N VAL A 783 -4.65 -14.26 -37.97
CA VAL A 783 -3.32 -14.29 -37.34
C VAL A 783 -3.30 -13.38 -36.09
N HIS A 784 -3.80 -12.14 -36.20
CA HIS A 784 -3.82 -11.22 -35.06
C HIS A 784 -4.74 -11.68 -33.92
N LEU A 785 -5.87 -12.33 -34.25
CA LEU A 785 -6.76 -12.95 -33.27
C LEU A 785 -6.16 -14.21 -32.61
N GLY A 786 -5.13 -14.80 -33.21
CA GLY A 786 -4.44 -16.00 -32.73
C GLY A 786 -5.04 -17.33 -33.20
N TYR A 787 -5.90 -17.29 -34.22
CA TYR A 787 -6.46 -18.48 -34.86
C TYR A 787 -5.52 -19.06 -35.93
N LEU A 788 -4.67 -18.23 -36.53
CA LEU A 788 -3.60 -18.65 -37.43
C LEU A 788 -2.23 -18.16 -36.90
N ALA A 789 -1.16 -18.82 -37.33
CA ALA A 789 0.20 -18.34 -37.19
C ALA A 789 0.76 -17.95 -38.56
N TYR A 790 1.72 -17.02 -38.57
CA TYR A 790 2.35 -16.52 -39.78
C TYR A 790 3.84 -16.85 -39.78
N ASN A 791 4.31 -17.45 -40.88
CA ASN A 791 5.71 -17.71 -41.14
C ASN A 791 6.25 -16.61 -42.05
N SER A 792 6.93 -15.62 -41.45
CA SER A 792 7.45 -14.46 -42.16
C SER A 792 8.54 -14.78 -43.18
N LYS A 793 9.22 -15.93 -43.07
CA LYS A 793 10.24 -16.35 -44.05
C LYS A 793 9.62 -16.82 -45.35
N ASN A 794 8.49 -17.52 -45.25
CA ASN A 794 7.83 -18.14 -46.40
C ASN A 794 6.64 -17.30 -46.91
N GLY A 795 6.17 -16.34 -46.11
CA GLY A 795 4.95 -15.57 -46.40
C GLY A 795 3.70 -16.44 -46.31
N THR A 796 3.68 -17.42 -45.40
CA THR A 796 2.63 -18.43 -45.30
C THR A 796 1.90 -18.38 -43.95
N VAL A 797 0.65 -18.80 -43.92
CA VAL A 797 -0.15 -19.00 -42.71
C VAL A 797 -0.46 -20.48 -42.47
N TYR A 798 -0.61 -20.85 -41.20
CA TYR A 798 -0.95 -22.21 -40.78
C TYR A 798 -1.69 -22.22 -39.44
N ILE A 799 -2.33 -23.34 -39.11
CA ILE A 799 -2.98 -23.52 -37.81
C ILE A 799 -1.92 -23.90 -36.76
N PRO A 800 -1.72 -23.10 -35.69
CA PRO A 800 -0.51 -23.19 -34.86
C PRO A 800 -0.41 -24.43 -33.98
N ASN A 801 -1.55 -24.98 -33.53
CA ASN A 801 -1.55 -26.10 -32.60
C ASN A 801 -2.89 -26.85 -32.60
N LYS A 802 -2.91 -28.02 -31.96
CA LYS A 802 -4.10 -28.88 -31.83
C LYS A 802 -5.27 -28.22 -31.08
N GLU A 803 -4.99 -27.27 -30.20
CA GLU A 803 -6.04 -26.60 -29.42
C GLU A 803 -6.87 -25.65 -30.30
N VAL A 804 -6.17 -24.90 -31.16
CA VAL A 804 -6.75 -24.00 -32.16
C VAL A 804 -7.35 -24.78 -33.31
N HIS A 805 -6.69 -25.84 -33.80
CA HIS A 805 -7.23 -26.73 -34.83
C HIS A 805 -8.62 -27.28 -34.48
N LYS A 806 -8.79 -27.69 -33.21
CA LYS A 806 -10.09 -28.11 -32.66
C LYS A 806 -11.17 -27.02 -32.64
N GLN A 807 -10.83 -25.74 -32.77
CA GLN A 807 -11.81 -24.64 -32.89
C GLN A 807 -12.41 -24.55 -34.30
N PHE A 808 -11.70 -25.07 -35.30
CA PHE A 808 -12.21 -25.18 -36.67
C PHE A 808 -13.00 -26.48 -36.88
N GLU A 809 -12.79 -27.50 -36.03
CA GLU A 809 -13.51 -28.78 -36.13
C GLU A 809 -14.96 -28.70 -35.62
N SER A 810 -15.91 -29.09 -36.46
CA SER A 810 -17.29 -29.34 -36.03
C SER A 810 -17.44 -30.74 -35.46
N TYR A 811 -17.39 -30.87 -34.13
CA TYR A 811 -17.64 -32.13 -33.43
C TYR A 811 -19.02 -32.71 -33.73
N LEU A 812 -20.01 -31.84 -33.93
CA LEU A 812 -21.35 -32.25 -34.30
C LEU A 812 -21.38 -32.81 -35.74
N LEU A 813 -20.79 -32.10 -36.71
CA LEU A 813 -20.70 -32.59 -38.09
C LEU A 813 -19.96 -33.92 -38.15
N ASN A 814 -18.86 -34.07 -37.42
CA ASN A 814 -18.12 -35.33 -37.35
C ASN A 814 -18.96 -36.48 -36.76
N ALA A 815 -19.77 -36.22 -35.73
CA ALA A 815 -20.68 -37.22 -35.19
C ALA A 815 -21.79 -37.58 -36.20
N THR A 816 -22.28 -36.59 -36.96
CA THR A 816 -23.28 -36.75 -38.02
C THR A 816 -22.76 -37.55 -39.22
N LEU A 817 -21.53 -37.26 -39.68
CA LEU A 817 -20.84 -38.01 -40.73
C LEU A 817 -20.63 -39.47 -40.35
N ASN A 818 -20.28 -39.73 -39.09
CA ASN A 818 -20.10 -41.08 -38.54
C ASN A 818 -21.41 -41.78 -38.14
N ARG A 819 -22.57 -41.15 -38.37
CA ARG A 819 -23.91 -41.67 -38.00
C ARG A 819 -24.03 -42.05 -36.51
N ASN A 820 -23.36 -41.32 -35.62
CA ASN A 820 -23.38 -41.59 -34.19
C ASN A 820 -24.54 -40.82 -33.53
N GLU A 821 -25.74 -41.39 -33.59
CA GLU A 821 -27.00 -40.78 -33.13
C GLU A 821 -26.93 -40.31 -31.66
N ASN A 822 -26.42 -41.17 -30.77
CA ASN A 822 -26.32 -40.88 -29.34
C ASN A 822 -25.40 -39.67 -29.08
N LYS A 823 -24.26 -39.60 -29.77
CA LYS A 823 -23.30 -38.51 -29.62
C LYS A 823 -23.82 -37.20 -30.22
N VAL A 824 -24.53 -37.27 -31.35
CA VAL A 824 -25.22 -36.11 -31.95
C VAL A 824 -26.25 -35.53 -30.97
N ALA A 825 -27.07 -36.38 -30.35
CA ALA A 825 -28.06 -35.96 -29.36
C ALA A 825 -27.40 -35.34 -28.12
N GLU A 826 -26.37 -35.98 -27.55
CA GLU A 826 -25.64 -35.48 -26.38
C GLU A 826 -25.00 -34.10 -26.64
N ILE A 827 -24.39 -33.92 -27.82
CA ILE A 827 -23.77 -32.65 -28.21
C ILE A 827 -24.84 -31.56 -28.37
N LEU A 828 -25.94 -31.86 -29.05
CA LEU A 828 -27.04 -30.91 -29.24
C LEU A 828 -27.71 -30.52 -27.93
N GLU A 829 -27.91 -31.46 -27.01
CA GLU A 829 -28.45 -31.20 -25.67
C GLU A 829 -27.52 -30.29 -24.85
N LYS A 830 -26.20 -30.54 -24.91
CA LYS A 830 -25.20 -29.67 -24.28
C LYS A 830 -25.24 -28.25 -24.84
N ILE A 831 -25.37 -28.10 -26.15
CA ILE A 831 -25.43 -26.80 -26.83
C ILE A 831 -26.74 -26.08 -26.50
N HIS A 832 -27.87 -26.80 -26.53
CA HIS A 832 -29.19 -26.28 -26.15
C HIS A 832 -29.18 -25.67 -24.74
N ASN A 833 -28.66 -26.43 -23.77
CA ASN A 833 -28.56 -26.03 -22.36
C ASN A 833 -27.63 -24.82 -22.11
N GLN A 834 -26.76 -24.49 -23.07
CA GLN A 834 -25.90 -23.30 -23.03
C GLN A 834 -26.59 -22.07 -23.63
N TYR A 835 -27.48 -22.27 -24.60
CA TYR A 835 -28.10 -21.21 -25.39
C TYR A 835 -29.40 -20.67 -24.78
N SER A 836 -30.30 -21.53 -24.27
CA SER A 836 -31.54 -21.11 -23.61
C SER A 836 -32.16 -22.20 -22.74
N ASN A 837 -32.46 -21.89 -21.47
CA ASN A 837 -33.19 -22.78 -20.55
C ASN A 837 -34.65 -22.36 -20.31
N LYS A 838 -35.15 -21.31 -21.01
CA LYS A 838 -36.49 -20.76 -20.74
C LYS A 838 -37.61 -21.49 -21.50
N ASP A 839 -37.34 -21.93 -22.73
CA ASP A 839 -38.34 -22.56 -23.62
C ASP A 839 -37.78 -23.84 -24.26
N TYR A 840 -37.60 -24.89 -23.44
CA TYR A 840 -36.95 -26.16 -23.84
C TYR A 840 -37.66 -26.91 -24.98
N ASN A 841 -38.97 -26.67 -25.17
CA ASN A 841 -39.82 -27.40 -26.11
C ASN A 841 -40.39 -26.52 -27.23
N ASN A 842 -39.69 -25.45 -27.63
CA ASN A 842 -40.09 -24.60 -28.74
C ASN A 842 -39.27 -24.94 -30.00
N GLU A 843 -39.97 -25.26 -31.11
CA GLU A 843 -39.38 -25.55 -32.42
C GLU A 843 -38.45 -24.42 -32.91
N THR A 844 -38.77 -23.17 -32.59
CA THR A 844 -37.93 -22.00 -32.91
C THR A 844 -36.59 -22.04 -32.16
N THR A 845 -36.62 -22.41 -30.86
CA THR A 845 -35.43 -22.55 -30.02
C THR A 845 -34.56 -23.73 -30.47
N LEU A 846 -35.18 -24.85 -30.81
CA LEU A 846 -34.47 -26.03 -31.29
C LEU A 846 -33.85 -25.80 -32.67
N SER A 847 -34.58 -25.15 -33.58
CA SER A 847 -34.08 -24.74 -34.89
C SER A 847 -32.91 -23.76 -34.77
N ALA A 848 -33.00 -22.77 -33.88
CA ALA A 848 -31.88 -21.86 -33.59
C ALA A 848 -30.68 -22.58 -32.95
N THR A 849 -30.93 -23.56 -32.07
CA THR A 849 -29.90 -24.38 -31.45
C THR A 849 -29.16 -25.23 -32.48
N ILE A 850 -29.88 -25.85 -33.42
CA ILE A 850 -29.28 -26.67 -34.48
C ILE A 850 -28.49 -25.79 -35.45
N ARG A 851 -29.01 -24.62 -35.81
CA ARG A 851 -28.27 -23.62 -36.60
C ARG A 851 -26.96 -23.25 -35.93
N TYR A 852 -27.01 -22.94 -34.64
CA TYR A 852 -25.83 -22.61 -33.85
C TYR A 852 -24.86 -23.81 -33.75
N ALA A 853 -25.39 -25.02 -33.60
CA ALA A 853 -24.59 -26.22 -33.41
C ALA A 853 -23.86 -26.68 -34.70
N TYR A 854 -24.43 -26.41 -35.87
CA TYR A 854 -23.83 -26.71 -37.17
C TYR A 854 -23.07 -25.53 -37.79
N ILE A 855 -22.85 -24.43 -37.08
CA ILE A 855 -22.27 -23.21 -37.69
C ILE A 855 -20.92 -23.45 -38.39
N TYR A 856 -20.05 -24.32 -37.84
CA TYR A 856 -18.77 -24.69 -38.46
C TYR A 856 -18.90 -25.69 -39.61
N ALA A 857 -20.08 -26.30 -39.79
CA ALA A 857 -20.36 -27.02 -41.01
C ALA A 857 -20.40 -26.09 -42.23
N ASN A 858 -20.54 -24.76 -42.04
CA ASN A 858 -20.44 -23.77 -43.12
C ASN A 858 -19.07 -23.76 -43.84
N VAL A 859 -18.04 -24.38 -43.26
CA VAL A 859 -16.75 -24.61 -43.93
C VAL A 859 -16.89 -25.66 -45.04
N TYR A 860 -17.74 -26.66 -44.83
CA TYR A 860 -17.92 -27.82 -45.72
C TYR A 860 -19.22 -27.77 -46.53
N TYR A 861 -20.21 -27.00 -46.08
CA TYR A 861 -21.58 -26.99 -46.56
C TYR A 861 -22.14 -25.58 -46.68
N THR A 862 -22.99 -25.32 -47.67
CA THR A 862 -23.97 -24.24 -47.64
C THR A 862 -25.17 -24.68 -46.81
N ILE A 863 -25.46 -23.95 -45.72
CA ILE A 863 -26.62 -24.21 -44.87
C ILE A 863 -27.79 -23.34 -45.30
N LEU A 864 -28.89 -23.95 -45.74
CA LEU A 864 -30.12 -23.25 -46.12
C LEU A 864 -31.25 -23.61 -45.16
N ASN A 865 -32.04 -22.63 -44.75
CA ASN A 865 -33.16 -22.82 -43.83
C ASN A 865 -34.49 -22.71 -44.57
N GLU A 866 -35.50 -23.45 -44.12
CA GLU A 866 -36.89 -23.34 -44.60
C GLU A 866 -36.99 -23.36 -46.13
N VAL A 867 -36.21 -24.23 -46.77
CA VAL A 867 -36.13 -24.27 -48.23
C VAL A 867 -37.46 -24.76 -48.79
N ASP A 868 -38.11 -23.92 -49.57
CA ASP A 868 -39.35 -24.25 -50.26
C ASP A 868 -39.06 -25.21 -51.43
N SER A 869 -39.70 -26.37 -51.41
CA SER A 869 -39.64 -27.36 -52.49
C SER A 869 -40.82 -27.28 -53.47
N GLY A 870 -41.70 -26.28 -53.30
CA GLY A 870 -42.94 -26.11 -54.06
C GLY A 870 -44.08 -27.05 -53.64
N CYS A 871 -43.82 -28.04 -52.77
CA CYS A 871 -44.81 -28.95 -52.17
C CYS A 871 -44.67 -29.05 -50.64
N GLY A 872 -43.93 -28.12 -50.04
CA GLY A 872 -43.68 -27.99 -48.60
C GLY A 872 -42.24 -27.57 -48.28
N TYR A 873 -41.98 -27.29 -46.99
CA TYR A 873 -40.67 -26.86 -46.48
C TYR A 873 -39.92 -28.01 -45.78
N ALA A 874 -38.59 -27.99 -45.85
CA ALA A 874 -37.71 -28.74 -44.93
C ALA A 874 -36.93 -27.75 -44.06
N ASP A 875 -36.66 -28.15 -42.82
CA ASP A 875 -36.25 -27.19 -41.78
C ASP A 875 -34.82 -26.67 -41.99
N VAL A 876 -33.85 -27.56 -42.25
CA VAL A 876 -32.45 -27.19 -42.58
C VAL A 876 -31.87 -28.12 -43.66
N PHE A 877 -31.22 -27.55 -44.66
CA PHE A 877 -30.41 -28.25 -45.66
C PHE A 877 -28.94 -27.95 -45.48
N LEU A 878 -28.09 -28.96 -45.61
CA LEU A 878 -26.65 -28.80 -45.75
C LEU A 878 -26.24 -29.31 -47.14
N ILE A 879 -25.82 -28.40 -48.02
CA ILE A 879 -25.37 -28.69 -49.39
C ILE A 879 -23.85 -28.63 -49.42
N PRO A 880 -23.13 -29.73 -49.70
CA PRO A 880 -21.68 -29.76 -49.62
C PRO A 880 -21.03 -28.93 -50.74
N TYR A 881 -19.94 -28.21 -50.44
CA TYR A 881 -19.12 -27.57 -51.47
C TYR A 881 -18.41 -28.61 -52.36
N ASN A 882 -18.03 -29.75 -51.78
CA ASN A 882 -17.45 -30.88 -52.48
C ASN A 882 -18.25 -32.17 -52.21
N SER A 883 -19.12 -32.52 -53.16
CA SER A 883 -20.00 -33.69 -53.08
C SER A 883 -19.29 -35.04 -53.11
N ASN A 884 -17.99 -35.07 -53.50
CA ASN A 884 -17.20 -36.31 -53.49
C ASN A 884 -16.71 -36.68 -52.08
N ASN A 885 -16.46 -35.68 -51.23
CA ASN A 885 -15.93 -35.89 -49.88
C ASN A 885 -17.01 -35.82 -48.80
N TYR A 886 -18.11 -35.11 -49.06
CA TYR A 886 -19.15 -34.81 -48.08
C TYR A 886 -20.55 -35.06 -48.67
N PRO A 887 -21.43 -35.84 -47.98
CA PRO A 887 -22.80 -36.08 -48.45
C PRO A 887 -23.72 -34.92 -48.10
N ALA A 888 -24.71 -34.62 -48.95
CA ALA A 888 -25.77 -33.65 -48.63
C ALA A 888 -26.69 -34.16 -47.50
N TYR A 889 -27.16 -33.25 -46.66
CA TYR A 889 -28.07 -33.56 -45.55
C TYR A 889 -29.35 -32.73 -45.58
N VAL A 890 -30.45 -33.36 -45.15
CA VAL A 890 -31.69 -32.70 -44.75
C VAL A 890 -31.91 -33.00 -43.29
N ILE A 891 -32.07 -31.94 -42.50
CA ILE A 891 -32.43 -32.04 -41.10
C ILE A 891 -33.87 -31.61 -40.98
N GLU A 892 -34.71 -32.54 -40.55
CA GLU A 892 -36.14 -32.33 -40.30
C GLU A 892 -36.38 -32.47 -38.80
N LEU A 893 -36.99 -31.43 -38.21
CA LEU A 893 -37.28 -31.35 -36.79
C LEU A 893 -38.67 -31.90 -36.52
N LYS A 894 -38.78 -32.77 -35.51
CA LYS A 894 -40.04 -33.40 -35.14
C LYS A 894 -40.16 -33.47 -33.62
N TYR A 895 -41.15 -32.77 -33.09
CA TYR A 895 -41.47 -32.83 -31.67
C TYR A 895 -42.29 -34.09 -31.35
N ASN A 896 -41.81 -34.91 -30.42
CA ASN A 896 -42.49 -36.10 -29.88
C ASN A 896 -42.98 -37.09 -30.96
N LYS A 897 -42.20 -37.25 -32.04
CA LYS A 897 -42.49 -38.16 -33.16
C LYS A 897 -41.20 -38.86 -33.58
N THR A 898 -41.35 -40.00 -34.24
CA THR A 898 -40.23 -40.83 -34.70
C THR A 898 -39.55 -40.28 -35.96
N ALA A 899 -38.30 -40.66 -36.20
CA ALA A 899 -37.57 -40.41 -37.45
C ALA A 899 -38.34 -40.93 -38.65
N GLU A 900 -38.99 -42.09 -38.51
CA GLU A 900 -39.80 -42.68 -39.57
C GLU A 900 -40.92 -41.72 -40.00
N THR A 901 -41.48 -40.96 -39.05
CA THR A 901 -42.45 -39.90 -39.35
C THR A 901 -41.83 -38.74 -40.14
N GLY A 902 -40.61 -38.32 -39.77
CA GLY A 902 -39.84 -37.31 -40.51
C GLY A 902 -39.45 -37.77 -41.92
N ILE A 903 -38.93 -38.99 -42.07
CA ILE A 903 -38.59 -39.62 -43.36
C ILE A 903 -39.81 -39.69 -44.27
N ASN A 904 -40.95 -40.13 -43.74
CA ASN A 904 -42.19 -40.22 -44.51
C ASN A 904 -42.69 -38.84 -44.94
N GLN A 905 -42.48 -37.80 -44.14
CA GLN A 905 -42.79 -36.42 -44.51
C GLN A 905 -41.88 -35.91 -45.64
N ILE A 906 -40.56 -36.14 -45.57
CA ILE A 906 -39.61 -35.76 -46.62
C ILE A 906 -39.96 -36.46 -47.95
N LYS A 907 -40.28 -37.76 -47.90
CA LYS A 907 -40.70 -38.54 -49.07
C LYS A 907 -42.04 -38.06 -49.66
N LYS A 908 -43.04 -37.76 -48.82
CA LYS A 908 -44.38 -37.28 -49.25
C LYS A 908 -44.34 -35.89 -49.88
N LYS A 909 -43.53 -34.98 -49.36
CA LYS A 909 -43.40 -33.60 -49.86
C LYS A 909 -42.63 -33.50 -51.19
N LYS A 910 -42.18 -34.61 -51.77
CA LYS A 910 -41.33 -34.64 -52.99
C LYS A 910 -40.09 -33.75 -52.91
N ILE A 911 -39.59 -33.45 -51.70
CA ILE A 911 -38.29 -32.82 -51.47
C ILE A 911 -37.18 -33.63 -52.17
N SER A 912 -37.41 -34.95 -52.31
CA SER A 912 -36.64 -35.89 -53.11
C SER A 912 -36.45 -35.53 -54.59
N ARG A 913 -37.30 -34.71 -55.24
CA ARG A 913 -37.13 -34.33 -56.67
C ARG A 913 -36.03 -33.28 -56.88
N LEU A 914 -35.87 -32.33 -55.96
CA LEU A 914 -34.69 -31.43 -55.92
C LEU A 914 -33.41 -32.24 -55.60
N PHE A 915 -33.57 -33.40 -54.97
CA PHE A 915 -32.53 -34.28 -54.44
C PHE A 915 -31.94 -35.27 -55.47
N ILE A 916 -32.70 -35.63 -56.51
CA ILE A 916 -32.31 -36.64 -57.51
C ILE A 916 -31.19 -36.12 -58.43
N GLU A 917 -31.00 -34.81 -58.56
CA GLU A 917 -29.86 -34.26 -59.31
C GLU A 917 -28.56 -34.20 -58.50
N ILE A 918 -28.57 -34.31 -57.16
CA ILE A 918 -27.37 -33.97 -56.35
C ILE A 918 -26.82 -35.05 -55.41
N CYS A 919 -27.53 -35.80 -54.53
CA CYS A 919 -26.91 -36.90 -53.73
C CYS A 919 -27.83 -37.68 -52.74
N LYS A 920 -27.30 -38.75 -52.11
CA LYS A 920 -27.94 -39.77 -51.21
C LYS A 920 -28.60 -39.22 -49.91
N ASN A 921 -29.70 -39.83 -49.45
CA ASN A 921 -30.55 -39.42 -48.29
C ASN A 921 -30.15 -40.02 -46.90
N PHE A 922 -30.22 -39.24 -45.81
CA PHE A 922 -30.29 -39.69 -44.39
C PHE A 922 -31.15 -38.75 -43.51
N VAL A 923 -31.80 -39.27 -42.45
CA VAL A 923 -32.70 -38.55 -41.51
C VAL A 923 -32.52 -39.10 -40.08
N PHE A 924 -32.46 -38.24 -39.04
CA PHE A 924 -32.26 -38.62 -37.62
C PHE A 924 -33.55 -38.63 -36.79
N ASN A 925 -33.59 -39.42 -35.71
CA ASN A 925 -34.70 -39.52 -34.73
C ASN A 925 -34.33 -38.84 -33.40
N PHE A 926 -35.04 -37.78 -33.00
CA PHE A 926 -34.91 -37.20 -31.66
C PHE A 926 -35.99 -37.75 -30.73
N ASN A 927 -35.85 -39.01 -30.30
CA ASN A 927 -36.78 -39.63 -29.35
C ASN A 927 -36.31 -39.58 -27.88
N GLN A 928 -35.20 -38.89 -27.57
CA GLN A 928 -34.64 -38.83 -26.21
C GLN A 928 -34.38 -37.42 -25.65
N LEU A 929 -34.96 -36.37 -26.23
CA LEU A 929 -35.09 -35.10 -25.50
C LEU A 929 -36.34 -35.20 -24.62
N ARG A 930 -36.16 -35.71 -23.40
CA ARG A 930 -37.13 -35.59 -22.32
C ARG A 930 -36.80 -34.38 -21.46
#